data_AF-A0AAV7DT24-F1
#
_entry.id   AF-A0AAV7DT24-F1
#
_cell.length_a   1.000
_cell.length_b   1.000
_cell.length_c   1.000
_cell.angle_alpha   90.00
_cell.angle_beta   90.00
_cell.angle_gamma   90.00
#
_symmetry.space_group_name_H-M   'P 1'
#
loop_
_entity.id
_entity.type
_entity.pdbx_description
1 polymer ?
#
loop_
_entity_poly.entity_id
_entity_poly.type
_entity_poly.pdbx_seq_one_letter_code
_entity_poly.pdbx_strand_id
1 'polypeptide(L)'
;MASREDGPPGSDALLWNHIFSYANSMSLKCAVELGIPNIVHKHGKPISLFDLVAAIPVPVEKTDHLRRLMRLLVHNGMFSVPTSEGKEESYALTPSSRLLVGDGTHCLSPFLLMMLDPSMQNPWLHFSRWFKEQVVVPGSGTRTRTISKSPFQICHGMELWEYAKKNPDFTFRFNEAMESDSRFLMSTLVTEYASVFDGLNSVVDVGGGTGGAARALVKAFPHLKLTVLELPHVVAGLPANSVIDFVAGDMFQWIPPGDAVFLKWVLHDWSDEDCVKILRKCKEAISAKEKGTGKVIIVDMVVNSKGEDEHTFAQTQFLFDLLMNVVTTGKERTEEEWKKLFDDAGFSRYTIALAPVPGLRSVIQEMASREDGPPGSDALLWNHIFSYANSMSLKCAVELGIPNIIQKHGKPISLSDLVAAIPVSVEKTNHLRRLMRLLVHNGMFSVPTSEGKEESYALTPSSRLLVGDGTHCLSPFLLMMLDPSVQNPWLHFSRWFKEQVVVPGSGTRTRTISKSPFQICHGMELWEYAKKNPDFTFRFNEAMESDSRFLMSTLVTEYAPVFNGLNSVVDVGGGTGGAARALVKAFPHLKLTVLELPHVVAGLPANSVIDFVAGDMFQWIPPGDAVFLKWVLHDWSDEDCVKILRKCKEAISAKEKGTGKVIIVDMVVNSKGADEHTFAQTQFLFDLLMNVVTTGKQRTEEEWKKIFDEAGFSRYTIAPVPGLRSVIQVFP
;
A
#
# COMPACT_ATOMS: atom_id res chain seq x y z
N MET A 1 16.29 0.40 37.80
CA MET A 1 14.96 0.52 37.17
C MET A 1 14.92 1.85 36.44
N ALA A 2 15.41 1.88 35.20
CA ALA A 2 15.17 2.98 34.28
C ALA A 2 13.79 2.72 33.65
N SER A 3 12.88 3.68 33.78
CA SER A 3 11.55 3.62 33.20
C SER A 3 11.63 3.46 31.68
N ARG A 4 10.95 2.45 31.13
CA ARG A 4 10.66 2.36 29.69
C ARG A 4 10.02 3.69 29.26
N GLU A 5 10.68 4.44 28.38
CA GLU A 5 10.02 5.39 27.47
C GLU A 5 9.44 4.66 26.24
N ASP A 6 9.40 3.32 26.27
CA ASP A 6 8.71 2.53 25.28
C ASP A 6 7.21 2.83 25.40
N GLY A 7 6.61 3.32 24.31
CA GLY A 7 5.18 3.58 24.26
C GLY A 7 4.34 2.31 24.52
N PRO A 8 3.01 2.42 24.46
CA PRO A 8 2.13 1.30 24.72
C PRO A 8 2.46 0.10 23.81
N PRO A 9 2.24 -1.15 24.29
CA PRO A 9 2.38 -2.36 23.49
C PRO A 9 1.70 -2.21 22.12
N GLY A 10 2.36 -2.61 21.03
CA GLY A 10 1.82 -2.57 19.67
C GLY A 10 2.13 -1.31 18.85
N SER A 11 2.89 -0.35 19.39
CA SER A 11 3.35 0.82 18.61
C SER A 11 4.26 0.47 17.43
N ASP A 12 5.01 -0.63 17.52
CA ASP A 12 5.76 -1.23 16.42
C ASP A 12 4.83 -1.91 15.41
N ALA A 13 3.78 -2.60 15.85
CA ALA A 13 2.77 -3.22 14.99
C ALA A 13 2.13 -2.21 14.02
N LEU A 14 1.75 -1.04 14.53
CA LEU A 14 1.17 0.02 13.72
C LEU A 14 2.14 0.52 12.64
N LEU A 15 3.42 0.69 12.98
CA LEU A 15 4.46 1.08 12.03
C LEU A 15 4.65 0.00 10.96
N TRP A 16 4.74 -1.27 11.36
CA TRP A 16 4.90 -2.38 10.42
C TRP A 16 3.73 -2.48 9.45
N ASN A 17 2.49 -2.41 9.95
CA ASN A 17 1.31 -2.42 9.11
C ASN A 17 1.34 -1.27 8.09
N HIS A 18 1.78 -0.07 8.49
CA HIS A 18 1.95 1.07 7.57
C HIS A 18 3.03 0.85 6.50
N ILE A 19 4.19 0.29 6.89
CA ILE A 19 5.26 -0.07 5.95
C ILE A 19 4.73 -1.05 4.90
N PHE A 20 3.94 -2.04 5.32
CA PHE A 20 3.45 -3.11 4.44
C PHE A 20 2.06 -2.86 3.86
N SER A 21 1.42 -1.71 4.09
CA SER A 21 0.07 -1.41 3.57
C SER A 21 -0.05 -1.60 2.05
N TYR A 22 1.01 -1.35 1.27
CA TYR A 22 1.00 -1.62 -0.17
C TYR A 22 0.70 -3.10 -0.52
N ALA A 23 1.11 -4.05 0.32
CA ALA A 23 0.86 -5.47 0.12
C ALA A 23 -0.63 -5.82 0.28
N ASN A 24 -1.41 -5.04 1.03
CA ASN A 24 -2.87 -5.20 1.09
C ASN A 24 -3.50 -4.92 -0.30
N SER A 25 -3.10 -3.81 -0.93
CA SER A 25 -3.57 -3.46 -2.28
C SER A 25 -3.15 -4.50 -3.31
N MET A 26 -1.89 -4.94 -3.26
CA MET A 26 -1.35 -5.93 -4.20
C MET A 26 -1.94 -7.34 -4.02
N SER A 27 -2.27 -7.73 -2.79
CA SER A 27 -2.96 -8.98 -2.50
C SER A 27 -4.39 -8.98 -3.05
N LEU A 28 -5.11 -7.87 -2.92
CA LEU A 28 -6.45 -7.73 -3.50
C LEU A 28 -6.41 -7.72 -5.03
N LYS A 29 -5.43 -7.02 -5.64
CA LYS A 29 -5.15 -7.08 -7.07
C LYS A 29 -4.94 -8.52 -7.53
N CYS A 30 -4.09 -9.26 -6.83
CA CYS A 30 -3.81 -10.65 -7.15
C CYS A 30 -5.10 -11.51 -7.14
N ALA A 31 -5.95 -11.35 -6.13
CA ALA A 31 -7.23 -12.06 -6.06
C ALA A 31 -8.19 -11.71 -7.21
N VAL A 32 -8.27 -10.44 -7.60
CA VAL A 32 -9.06 -9.98 -8.75
C VAL A 32 -8.52 -10.56 -10.06
N GLU A 33 -7.21 -10.52 -10.29
CA GLU A 33 -6.55 -11.06 -11.49
C GLU A 33 -6.62 -12.60 -11.59
N LEU A 34 -6.72 -13.28 -10.45
CA LEU A 34 -7.00 -14.72 -10.36
C LEU A 34 -8.50 -15.03 -10.54
N GLY A 35 -9.37 -14.02 -10.55
CA GLY A 35 -10.81 -14.18 -10.71
C GLY A 35 -11.52 -14.72 -9.47
N ILE A 36 -10.88 -14.68 -8.29
CA ILE A 36 -11.40 -15.26 -7.04
C ILE A 36 -12.81 -14.74 -6.73
N PRO A 37 -13.11 -13.42 -6.72
CA PRO A 37 -14.47 -12.95 -6.41
C PRO A 37 -15.54 -13.56 -7.32
N ASN A 38 -15.25 -13.66 -8.62
CA ASN A 38 -16.16 -14.25 -9.61
C ASN A 38 -16.33 -15.76 -9.42
N ILE A 39 -15.28 -16.48 -9.06
CA ILE A 39 -15.32 -17.92 -8.80
C ILE A 39 -16.18 -18.20 -7.57
N VAL A 40 -15.94 -17.50 -6.45
CA VAL A 40 -16.75 -17.64 -5.23
C VAL A 40 -18.22 -17.30 -5.52
N HIS A 41 -18.47 -16.22 -6.27
CA HIS A 41 -19.83 -15.84 -6.68
C HIS A 41 -20.53 -16.93 -7.49
N LYS A 42 -19.87 -17.43 -8.55
CA LYS A 42 -20.42 -18.47 -9.44
C LYS A 42 -20.65 -19.80 -8.72
N HIS A 43 -19.87 -20.10 -7.67
CA HIS A 43 -20.09 -21.29 -6.85
C HIS A 43 -21.40 -21.23 -6.05
N GLY A 44 -21.90 -20.03 -5.74
CA GLY A 44 -23.21 -19.79 -5.11
C GLY A 44 -23.31 -20.11 -3.62
N LYS A 45 -22.24 -20.63 -3.00
CA LYS A 45 -22.12 -20.97 -1.57
C LYS A 45 -20.65 -20.81 -1.11
N PRO A 46 -20.34 -20.91 0.19
CA PRO A 46 -18.94 -20.91 0.64
C PRO A 46 -18.14 -22.00 -0.08
N ILE A 47 -16.98 -21.65 -0.65
CA ILE A 47 -16.14 -22.54 -1.46
C ILE A 47 -14.96 -23.05 -0.64
N SER A 48 -14.69 -24.36 -0.66
CA SER A 48 -13.50 -24.92 0.01
C SER A 48 -12.22 -24.43 -0.66
N LEU A 49 -11.07 -24.47 0.05
CA LEU A 49 -9.77 -24.19 -0.58
C LEU A 49 -9.51 -25.13 -1.76
N PHE A 50 -9.87 -26.42 -1.64
CA PHE A 50 -9.69 -27.41 -2.69
C PHE A 50 -10.50 -27.06 -3.95
N ASP A 51 -11.79 -26.75 -3.80
CA ASP A 51 -12.65 -26.37 -4.93
C ASP A 51 -12.20 -25.03 -5.56
N LEU A 52 -11.71 -24.10 -4.73
CA LEU A 52 -11.16 -22.84 -5.22
C LEU A 52 -9.91 -23.06 -6.07
N VAL A 53 -8.96 -23.88 -5.61
CA VAL A 53 -7.77 -24.26 -6.39
C VAL A 53 -8.17 -24.99 -7.67
N ALA A 54 -9.16 -25.87 -7.64
CA ALA A 54 -9.63 -26.57 -8.84
C ALA A 54 -10.27 -25.62 -9.87
N ALA A 55 -10.88 -24.53 -9.43
CA ALA A 55 -11.52 -23.54 -10.29
C ALA A 55 -10.56 -22.47 -10.84
N ILE A 56 -9.43 -22.23 -10.17
CA ILE A 56 -8.37 -21.33 -10.65
C ILE A 56 -7.36 -22.18 -11.45
N PRO A 57 -6.86 -21.74 -12.61
CA PRO A 57 -5.78 -22.43 -13.32
C PRO A 57 -4.43 -22.26 -12.59
N VAL A 58 -4.36 -22.72 -11.33
CA VAL A 58 -3.18 -22.65 -10.46
C VAL A 58 -2.66 -24.07 -10.22
N PRO A 59 -1.34 -24.28 -10.22
CA PRO A 59 -0.73 -25.57 -9.93
C PRO A 59 -1.04 -26.05 -8.51
N VAL A 60 -1.29 -27.35 -8.33
CA VAL A 60 -1.66 -27.94 -7.04
C VAL A 60 -0.58 -27.71 -5.98
N GLU A 61 0.69 -27.66 -6.37
CA GLU A 61 1.81 -27.32 -5.48
C GLU A 61 1.72 -25.90 -4.90
N LYS A 62 0.89 -25.02 -5.47
CA LYS A 62 0.65 -23.65 -4.98
C LYS A 62 -0.59 -23.50 -4.09
N THR A 63 -1.24 -24.60 -3.73
CA THR A 63 -2.41 -24.61 -2.84
C THR A 63 -2.14 -23.88 -1.53
N ASP A 64 -1.00 -24.15 -0.89
CA ASP A 64 -0.66 -23.50 0.39
C ASP A 64 -0.40 -22.00 0.25
N HIS A 65 0.22 -21.58 -0.86
CA HIS A 65 0.42 -20.17 -1.17
C HIS A 65 -0.92 -19.44 -1.38
N LEU A 66 -1.91 -20.10 -1.99
CA LEU A 66 -3.25 -19.55 -2.13
C LEU A 66 -3.96 -19.43 -0.76
N ARG A 67 -3.82 -20.44 0.11
CA ARG A 67 -4.32 -20.37 1.50
C ARG A 67 -3.76 -19.15 2.23
N ARG A 68 -2.45 -18.89 2.09
CA ARG A 68 -1.77 -17.74 2.72
C ARG A 68 -2.30 -16.40 2.19
N LEU A 69 -2.58 -16.29 0.88
CA LEU A 69 -3.23 -15.12 0.29
C LEU A 69 -4.66 -14.93 0.85
N MET A 70 -5.45 -15.99 0.87
CA MET A 70 -6.83 -15.95 1.40
C MET A 70 -6.86 -15.60 2.89
N ARG A 71 -5.89 -16.07 3.69
CA ARG A 71 -5.77 -15.73 5.11
C ARG A 71 -5.66 -14.22 5.34
N LEU A 72 -4.81 -13.52 4.58
CA LEU A 72 -4.73 -12.05 4.67
C LEU A 72 -6.04 -11.39 4.23
N LEU A 73 -6.62 -11.83 3.12
CA LEU A 73 -7.85 -11.23 2.58
C LEU A 73 -9.07 -11.45 3.50
N VAL A 74 -9.12 -12.58 4.21
CA VAL A 74 -10.13 -12.83 5.25
C VAL A 74 -9.88 -11.94 6.47
N HIS A 75 -8.64 -11.86 6.95
CA HIS A 75 -8.28 -10.99 8.08
C HIS A 75 -8.65 -9.52 7.81
N ASN A 76 -8.48 -9.08 6.56
CA ASN A 76 -8.81 -7.74 6.09
C ASN A 76 -10.31 -7.51 5.80
N GLY A 77 -11.17 -8.52 5.98
CA GLY A 77 -12.62 -8.41 5.74
C GLY A 77 -13.04 -8.42 4.27
N MET A 78 -12.14 -8.72 3.33
CA MET A 78 -12.48 -8.89 1.91
C MET A 78 -13.23 -10.19 1.67
N PHE A 79 -12.87 -11.26 2.37
CA PHE A 79 -13.61 -12.53 2.37
C PHE A 79 -13.96 -12.92 3.80
N SER A 80 -14.86 -13.87 3.98
CA SER A 80 -15.17 -14.45 5.29
C SER A 80 -15.01 -15.96 5.27
N VAL A 81 -14.74 -16.55 6.43
CA VAL A 81 -14.82 -18.00 6.65
C VAL A 81 -16.04 -18.26 7.53
N PRO A 82 -17.18 -18.69 6.96
CA PRO A 82 -18.38 -18.96 7.74
C PRO A 82 -18.11 -20.11 8.70
N THR A 83 -18.34 -19.89 10.00
CA THR A 83 -18.17 -20.91 11.02
C THR A 83 -19.11 -22.07 10.75
N SER A 84 -18.56 -23.25 10.45
CA SER A 84 -19.31 -24.50 10.54
C SER A 84 -18.47 -25.48 11.34
N GLU A 85 -18.99 -25.85 12.52
CA GLU A 85 -18.34 -26.81 13.41
C GLU A 85 -18.04 -28.11 12.65
N GLY A 86 -16.74 -28.45 12.56
CA GLY A 86 -16.27 -29.71 11.99
C GLY A 86 -16.20 -29.80 10.47
N LYS A 87 -16.35 -28.71 9.71
CA LYS A 87 -16.14 -28.71 8.24
C LYS A 87 -14.83 -28.04 7.84
N GLU A 88 -14.36 -28.41 6.65
CA GLU A 88 -13.18 -27.84 5.98
C GLU A 88 -13.30 -26.31 5.81
N GLU A 89 -12.18 -25.60 5.92
CA GLU A 89 -12.10 -24.15 5.72
C GLU A 89 -12.73 -23.76 4.37
N SER A 90 -13.74 -22.89 4.39
CA SER A 90 -14.44 -22.43 3.20
C SER A 90 -14.61 -20.92 3.18
N TYR A 91 -14.50 -20.33 2.00
CA TYR A 91 -14.47 -18.89 1.80
C TYR A 91 -15.77 -18.38 1.19
N ALA A 92 -16.27 -17.24 1.68
CA ALA A 92 -17.46 -16.57 1.18
C ALA A 92 -17.20 -15.09 0.89
N LEU A 93 -18.02 -14.50 0.01
CA LEU A 93 -17.98 -13.07 -0.30
C LEU A 93 -18.58 -12.24 0.85
N THR A 94 -17.88 -11.17 1.21
CA THR A 94 -18.39 -10.09 2.07
C THR A 94 -19.08 -9.02 1.21
N PRO A 95 -19.81 -8.07 1.80
CA PRO A 95 -20.36 -6.93 1.04
C PRO A 95 -19.30 -6.21 0.20
N SER A 96 -18.08 -6.04 0.72
CA SER A 96 -16.97 -5.38 0.00
C SER A 96 -16.47 -6.19 -1.21
N SER A 97 -16.29 -7.51 -1.10
CA SER A 97 -15.86 -8.32 -2.25
C SER A 97 -16.95 -8.58 -3.28
N ARG A 98 -18.24 -8.41 -2.94
CA ARG A 98 -19.33 -8.43 -3.92
C ARG A 98 -19.22 -7.30 -4.94
N LEU A 99 -18.68 -6.15 -4.54
CA LEU A 99 -18.39 -5.04 -5.45
C LEU A 99 -17.30 -5.37 -6.49
N LEU A 100 -16.62 -6.52 -6.38
CA LEU A 100 -15.61 -6.99 -7.34
C LEU A 100 -16.14 -8.05 -8.31
N VAL A 101 -17.41 -8.45 -8.18
CA VAL A 101 -18.04 -9.48 -9.03
C VAL A 101 -18.51 -8.86 -10.35
N GLY A 102 -18.13 -9.47 -11.47
CA GLY A 102 -18.50 -9.08 -12.83
C GLY A 102 -19.84 -9.67 -13.31
N ASP A 103 -20.95 -9.40 -12.61
CA ASP A 103 -22.30 -9.80 -13.01
C ASP A 103 -23.06 -8.75 -13.85
N GLY A 104 -22.43 -7.59 -14.08
CA GLY A 104 -22.81 -6.65 -15.14
C GLY A 104 -23.22 -5.26 -14.67
N THR A 105 -23.57 -5.04 -13.40
CA THR A 105 -24.13 -3.75 -12.97
C THR A 105 -23.27 -2.95 -11.98
N HIS A 106 -22.42 -3.59 -11.15
CA HIS A 106 -21.75 -2.88 -10.04
C HIS A 106 -20.29 -3.31 -9.76
N CYS A 107 -19.57 -3.78 -10.80
CA CYS A 107 -18.20 -4.29 -10.64
C CYS A 107 -17.15 -3.18 -10.65
N LEU A 108 -16.43 -2.96 -9.55
CA LEU A 108 -15.32 -2.01 -9.37
C LEU A 108 -13.92 -2.60 -9.68
N SER A 109 -13.85 -3.85 -10.14
CA SER A 109 -12.57 -4.48 -10.52
C SER A 109 -11.76 -3.68 -11.55
N PRO A 110 -12.34 -3.09 -12.62
CA PRO A 110 -11.58 -2.24 -13.54
C PRO A 110 -10.96 -1.02 -12.86
N PHE A 111 -11.69 -0.36 -11.95
CA PHE A 111 -11.17 0.77 -11.18
C PHE A 111 -10.00 0.36 -10.30
N LEU A 112 -10.13 -0.75 -9.57
CA LEU A 112 -9.06 -1.29 -8.75
C LEU A 112 -7.80 -1.56 -9.57
N LEU A 113 -7.94 -2.21 -10.73
CA LEU A 113 -6.81 -2.55 -11.60
C LEU A 113 -6.14 -1.30 -12.17
N MET A 114 -6.91 -0.26 -12.50
CA MET A 114 -6.40 1.02 -12.98
C MET A 114 -5.60 1.76 -11.90
N MET A 115 -6.10 1.85 -10.68
CA MET A 115 -5.39 2.51 -9.57
C MET A 115 -4.10 1.78 -9.16
N LEU A 116 -4.04 0.48 -9.44
CA LEU A 116 -2.89 -0.37 -9.15
C LEU A 116 -2.05 -0.68 -10.39
N ASP A 117 -2.26 0.04 -11.49
CA ASP A 117 -1.39 0.01 -12.65
C ASP A 117 -0.10 0.81 -12.36
N PRO A 118 1.08 0.35 -12.82
CA PRO A 118 2.33 1.09 -12.67
C PRO A 118 2.28 2.55 -13.13
N SER A 119 1.46 2.88 -14.13
CA SER A 119 1.29 4.27 -14.58
C SER A 119 0.75 5.19 -13.48
N MET A 120 -0.10 4.66 -12.59
CA MET A 120 -0.68 5.39 -11.46
C MET A 120 0.16 5.27 -10.17
N GLN A 121 0.82 4.13 -9.94
CA GLN A 121 1.62 3.92 -8.74
C GLN A 121 3.01 4.57 -8.78
N ASN A 122 3.73 4.48 -9.90
CA ASN A 122 5.11 4.98 -10.02
C ASN A 122 5.27 6.49 -9.68
N PRO A 123 4.31 7.38 -10.01
CA PRO A 123 4.33 8.79 -9.57
C PRO A 123 4.56 9.00 -8.07
N TRP A 124 4.07 8.09 -7.21
CA TRP A 124 4.23 8.20 -5.76
C TRP A 124 5.68 8.08 -5.29
N LEU A 125 6.54 7.39 -6.04
CA LEU A 125 7.98 7.28 -5.78
C LEU A 125 8.69 8.64 -5.91
N HIS A 126 8.06 9.61 -6.58
CA HIS A 126 8.60 10.95 -6.79
C HIS A 126 8.00 11.99 -5.84
N PHE A 127 7.15 11.60 -4.88
CA PHE A 127 6.39 12.56 -4.08
C PHE A 127 7.28 13.41 -3.16
N SER A 128 8.26 12.82 -2.48
CA SER A 128 9.22 13.56 -1.65
C SER A 128 10.14 14.46 -2.49
N ARG A 129 10.60 13.96 -3.64
CA ARG A 129 11.40 14.71 -4.62
C ARG A 129 10.62 15.92 -5.11
N TRP A 130 9.34 15.73 -5.42
CA TRP A 130 8.44 16.81 -5.81
C TRP A 130 8.37 17.88 -4.74
N PHE A 131 8.23 17.55 -3.45
CA PHE A 131 8.27 18.55 -2.38
C PHE A 131 9.56 19.38 -2.36
N LYS A 132 10.71 18.73 -2.61
CA LYS A 132 12.04 19.37 -2.60
C LYS A 132 12.37 20.17 -3.86
N GLU A 133 11.82 19.80 -5.01
CA GLU A 133 12.11 20.48 -6.27
C GLU A 133 11.36 21.82 -6.39
N GLN A 134 12.10 22.88 -6.75
CA GLN A 134 11.55 24.14 -7.24
C GLN A 134 11.85 24.25 -8.73
N VAL A 135 10.82 24.21 -9.57
CA VAL A 135 10.99 24.44 -11.01
C VAL A 135 10.75 25.91 -11.30
N VAL A 136 11.84 26.68 -11.30
CA VAL A 136 11.85 28.08 -11.74
C VAL A 136 12.05 28.10 -13.25
N VAL A 137 11.04 28.53 -14.00
CA VAL A 137 11.17 28.76 -15.45
C VAL A 137 11.37 30.25 -15.69
N PRO A 138 12.32 30.67 -16.56
CA PRO A 138 12.42 32.05 -16.99
C PRO A 138 11.11 32.47 -17.68
N GLY A 139 10.41 33.46 -17.14
CA GLY A 139 9.25 34.05 -17.83
C GLY A 139 9.70 35.09 -18.87
N SER A 140 8.76 35.56 -19.68
CA SER A 140 8.99 36.72 -20.55
C SER A 140 9.17 37.99 -19.68
N GLY A 141 10.38 38.52 -19.61
CA GLY A 141 10.72 39.72 -18.83
C GLY A 141 11.34 39.43 -17.44
N THR A 142 11.18 40.33 -16.47
CA THR A 142 11.71 40.20 -15.09
C THR A 142 10.84 39.33 -14.16
N ARG A 143 9.76 38.72 -14.67
CA ARG A 143 8.88 37.84 -13.88
C ARG A 143 9.29 36.38 -14.11
N THR A 144 9.79 35.73 -13.06
CA THR A 144 9.87 34.27 -12.99
C THR A 144 8.47 33.70 -12.73
N ARG A 145 8.11 32.61 -13.39
CA ARG A 145 6.87 31.86 -13.10
C ARG A 145 7.27 30.46 -12.63
N THR A 146 6.87 30.10 -11.42
CA THR A 146 6.99 28.72 -10.93
C THR A 146 5.96 27.87 -11.67
N ILE A 147 6.39 26.89 -12.46
CA ILE A 147 5.47 25.86 -12.98
C ILE A 147 5.67 24.65 -12.07
N SER A 148 4.78 24.47 -11.11
CA SER A 148 4.79 23.30 -10.25
C SER A 148 4.35 22.09 -11.07
N LYS A 149 5.31 21.28 -11.55
CA LYS A 149 5.02 19.97 -12.13
C LYS A 149 4.36 19.08 -11.09
N SER A 150 3.43 18.19 -11.46
CA SER A 150 2.96 17.14 -10.53
C SER A 150 3.99 16.00 -10.39
N PRO A 151 3.95 15.18 -9.33
CA PRO A 151 4.75 13.95 -9.26
C PRO A 151 4.55 13.04 -10.48
N PHE A 152 3.34 12.95 -11.03
CA PHE A 152 3.05 12.25 -12.28
C PHE A 152 3.86 12.80 -13.45
N GLN A 153 3.91 14.13 -13.59
CA GLN A 153 4.69 14.77 -14.64
C GLN A 153 6.20 14.61 -14.44
N ILE A 154 6.69 14.53 -13.20
CA ILE A 154 8.10 14.20 -12.91
C ILE A 154 8.40 12.76 -13.33
N CYS A 155 7.48 11.83 -13.08
CA CYS A 155 7.63 10.42 -13.41
C CYS A 155 7.60 10.16 -14.92
N HIS A 156 6.57 10.67 -15.61
CA HIS A 156 6.29 10.34 -17.02
C HIS A 156 6.77 11.40 -18.01
N GLY A 157 7.25 12.54 -17.52
CA GLY A 157 7.71 13.67 -18.36
C GLY A 157 6.58 14.48 -19.01
N MET A 158 5.32 14.15 -18.74
CA MET A 158 4.13 14.83 -19.28
C MET A 158 2.96 14.75 -18.30
N GLU A 159 1.98 15.64 -18.45
CA GLU A 159 0.76 15.67 -17.62
C GLU A 159 -0.15 14.47 -17.93
N LEU A 160 -1.04 14.14 -16.99
CA LEU A 160 -1.92 12.97 -17.04
C LEU A 160 -2.69 12.85 -18.36
N TRP A 161 -3.33 13.94 -18.81
CA TRP A 161 -4.17 13.93 -20.01
C TRP A 161 -3.36 13.85 -21.31
N GLU A 162 -2.16 14.44 -21.34
CA GLU A 162 -1.23 14.27 -22.46
C GLU A 162 -0.64 12.86 -22.49
N TYR A 163 -0.41 12.24 -21.33
CA TYR A 163 -0.04 10.84 -21.22
C TYR A 163 -1.15 9.94 -21.76
N ALA A 164 -2.40 10.14 -21.33
CA ALA A 164 -3.56 9.39 -21.81
C ALA A 164 -3.67 9.44 -23.34
N LYS A 165 -3.61 10.65 -23.91
CA LYS A 165 -3.65 10.88 -25.36
C LYS A 165 -2.59 10.10 -26.14
N LYS A 166 -1.38 9.94 -25.59
CA LYS A 166 -0.27 9.23 -26.23
C LYS A 166 -0.25 7.73 -25.95
N ASN A 167 -1.03 7.25 -24.98
CA ASN A 167 -1.04 5.86 -24.54
C ASN A 167 -2.47 5.28 -24.64
N PRO A 168 -2.86 4.72 -25.80
CA PRO A 168 -4.20 4.17 -26.01
C PRO A 168 -4.59 3.09 -24.99
N ASP A 169 -3.66 2.22 -24.59
CA ASP A 169 -3.90 1.18 -23.59
C ASP A 169 -4.18 1.74 -22.18
N PHE A 170 -3.57 2.88 -21.85
CA PHE A 170 -3.87 3.60 -20.61
C PHE A 170 -5.26 4.23 -20.71
N THR A 171 -5.54 4.93 -21.80
CA THR A 171 -6.85 5.58 -22.02
C THR A 171 -7.99 4.57 -21.99
N PHE A 172 -7.80 3.40 -22.61
CA PHE A 172 -8.77 2.31 -22.57
C PHE A 172 -9.05 1.86 -21.13
N ARG A 173 -8.02 1.54 -20.35
CA ARG A 173 -8.16 1.12 -18.94
C ARG A 173 -8.73 2.20 -18.04
N PHE A 174 -8.32 3.46 -18.24
CA PHE A 174 -8.87 4.60 -17.52
C PHE A 174 -10.37 4.76 -17.78
N ASN A 175 -10.78 4.66 -19.05
CA ASN A 175 -12.18 4.73 -19.43
C ASN A 175 -13.00 3.54 -18.89
N GLU A 176 -12.46 2.32 -18.92
CA GLU A 176 -13.13 1.16 -18.29
C GLU A 176 -13.29 1.36 -16.78
N ALA A 177 -12.28 1.93 -16.10
CA ALA A 177 -12.36 2.28 -14.69
C ALA A 177 -13.45 3.32 -14.41
N MET A 178 -13.48 4.42 -15.18
CA MET A 178 -14.50 5.47 -15.03
C MET A 178 -15.91 4.97 -15.37
N GLU A 179 -16.05 4.06 -16.33
CA GLU A 179 -17.33 3.44 -16.67
C GLU A 179 -17.79 2.48 -15.56
N SER A 180 -16.88 1.70 -14.98
CA SER A 180 -17.17 0.83 -13.85
C SER A 180 -17.68 1.61 -12.64
N ASP A 181 -17.04 2.74 -12.35
CA ASP A 181 -17.46 3.66 -11.29
C ASP A 181 -18.79 4.34 -11.60
N SER A 182 -18.98 4.78 -12.85
CA SER A 182 -20.24 5.42 -13.27
C SER A 182 -21.43 4.49 -13.13
N ARG A 183 -21.29 3.20 -13.49
CA ARG A 183 -22.38 2.23 -13.29
C ARG A 183 -22.75 2.06 -11.83
N PHE A 184 -21.75 2.00 -10.94
CA PHE A 184 -21.96 1.91 -9.51
C PHE A 184 -22.71 3.15 -8.98
N LEU A 185 -22.16 4.33 -9.22
CA LEU A 185 -22.68 5.59 -8.69
C LEU A 185 -24.04 6.00 -9.25
N MET A 186 -24.20 5.89 -10.57
CA MET A 186 -25.38 6.41 -11.24
C MET A 186 -26.62 5.62 -10.90
N SER A 187 -26.48 4.34 -10.52
CA SER A 187 -27.60 3.54 -10.03
C SER A 187 -28.29 4.20 -8.85
N THR A 188 -27.53 4.78 -7.93
CA THR A 188 -28.08 5.53 -6.79
C THR A 188 -28.49 6.95 -7.17
N LEU A 189 -27.69 7.65 -7.99
CA LEU A 189 -28.00 9.03 -8.37
C LEU A 189 -29.38 9.14 -9.03
N VAL A 190 -29.70 8.23 -9.94
CA VAL A 190 -30.99 8.27 -10.67
C VAL A 190 -32.17 7.74 -9.85
N THR A 191 -31.95 7.01 -8.75
CA THR A 191 -33.02 6.50 -7.89
C THR A 191 -33.30 7.41 -6.71
N GLU A 192 -32.25 7.89 -6.04
CA GLU A 192 -32.37 8.68 -4.81
C GLU A 192 -32.37 10.19 -5.07
N TYR A 193 -31.75 10.63 -6.16
CA TYR A 193 -31.60 12.05 -6.51
C TYR A 193 -32.22 12.35 -7.87
N ALA A 194 -33.28 11.64 -8.25
CA ALA A 194 -33.95 11.84 -9.54
C ALA A 194 -34.41 13.29 -9.74
N SER A 195 -34.84 13.95 -8.66
CA SER A 195 -35.33 15.33 -8.64
C SER A 195 -34.29 16.36 -9.11
N VAL A 196 -32.99 16.01 -9.10
CA VAL A 196 -31.92 16.82 -9.69
C VAL A 196 -32.23 17.16 -11.15
N PHE A 197 -32.80 16.19 -11.85
CA PHE A 197 -33.02 16.23 -13.29
C PHE A 197 -34.43 16.74 -13.67
N ASP A 198 -35.27 17.09 -12.68
CA ASP A 198 -36.62 17.57 -12.92
C ASP A 198 -36.62 18.89 -13.72
N GLY A 199 -37.52 18.94 -14.72
CA GLY A 199 -37.72 20.10 -15.58
C GLY A 199 -36.64 20.33 -16.64
N LEU A 200 -35.63 19.45 -16.73
CA LEU A 200 -34.61 19.50 -17.77
C LEU A 200 -35.10 18.81 -19.04
N ASN A 201 -34.73 19.33 -20.21
CA ASN A 201 -34.94 18.66 -21.51
C ASN A 201 -33.62 18.28 -22.17
N SER A 202 -32.50 18.85 -21.71
CA SER A 202 -31.17 18.62 -22.27
C SER A 202 -30.08 18.76 -21.22
N VAL A 203 -29.15 17.81 -21.20
CA VAL A 203 -28.01 17.77 -20.28
C VAL A 203 -26.73 17.59 -21.07
N VAL A 204 -25.70 18.37 -20.73
CA VAL A 204 -24.35 18.23 -21.29
C VAL A 204 -23.44 17.63 -20.23
N ASP A 205 -23.05 16.38 -20.43
CA ASP A 205 -22.09 15.63 -19.61
C ASP A 205 -20.66 16.01 -20.06
N VAL A 206 -19.98 16.85 -19.28
CA VAL A 206 -18.65 17.38 -19.60
C VAL A 206 -17.61 16.50 -18.94
N GLY A 207 -16.62 16.02 -19.70
CA GLY A 207 -15.69 15.03 -19.17
C GLY A 207 -16.32 13.63 -19.06
N GLY A 208 -17.39 13.37 -19.80
CA GLY A 208 -18.21 12.16 -19.65
C GLY A 208 -17.56 10.86 -20.15
N GLY A 209 -16.33 10.92 -20.68
CA GLY A 209 -15.57 9.77 -21.15
C GLY A 209 -16.31 8.97 -22.23
N THR A 210 -16.52 7.67 -22.01
CA THR A 210 -17.27 6.80 -22.95
C THR A 210 -18.79 6.97 -22.84
N GLY A 211 -19.30 7.90 -22.03
CA GLY A 211 -20.74 8.18 -21.86
C GLY A 211 -21.45 7.25 -20.88
N GLY A 212 -20.74 6.68 -19.90
CA GLY A 212 -21.32 5.77 -18.91
C GLY A 212 -22.42 6.44 -18.07
N ALA A 213 -22.18 7.67 -17.60
CA ALA A 213 -23.17 8.44 -16.87
C ALA A 213 -24.34 8.87 -17.76
N ALA A 214 -24.04 9.42 -18.95
CA ALA A 214 -25.04 9.75 -19.96
C ALA A 214 -25.99 8.57 -20.29
N ARG A 215 -25.48 7.34 -20.46
CA ARG A 215 -26.32 6.15 -20.69
C ARG A 215 -27.28 5.87 -19.54
N ALA A 216 -26.82 6.00 -18.30
CA ALA A 216 -27.67 5.82 -17.13
C ALA A 216 -28.77 6.89 -17.06
N LEU A 217 -28.43 8.14 -17.38
CA LEU A 217 -29.39 9.24 -17.43
C LEU A 217 -30.44 9.06 -18.51
N VAL A 218 -30.06 8.71 -19.76
CA VAL A 218 -31.07 8.48 -20.82
C VAL A 218 -31.97 7.29 -20.49
N LYS A 219 -31.43 6.25 -19.85
CA LYS A 219 -32.23 5.10 -19.41
C LYS A 219 -33.26 5.49 -18.35
N ALA A 220 -32.88 6.32 -17.38
CA ALA A 220 -33.77 6.77 -16.31
C ALA A 220 -34.75 7.86 -16.75
N PHE A 221 -34.31 8.73 -17.67
CA PHE A 221 -35.06 9.89 -18.15
C PHE A 221 -35.07 9.92 -19.69
N PRO A 222 -35.91 9.11 -20.36
CA PRO A 222 -35.90 8.96 -21.82
C PRO A 222 -36.23 10.23 -22.61
N HIS A 223 -36.77 11.26 -21.94
CA HIS A 223 -37.07 12.56 -22.54
C HIS A 223 -35.86 13.49 -22.62
N LEU A 224 -34.76 13.21 -21.88
CA LEU A 224 -33.58 14.05 -21.89
C LEU A 224 -32.76 13.85 -23.15
N LYS A 225 -32.44 14.96 -23.82
CA LYS A 225 -31.39 14.99 -24.83
C LYS A 225 -30.02 15.06 -24.14
N LEU A 226 -29.20 14.02 -24.28
CA LEU A 226 -27.86 13.95 -23.67
C LEU A 226 -26.77 14.20 -24.70
N THR A 227 -25.90 15.17 -24.38
CA THR A 227 -24.67 15.45 -25.12
C THR A 227 -23.48 15.14 -24.21
N VAL A 228 -22.49 14.40 -24.70
CA VAL A 228 -21.21 14.19 -23.98
C VAL A 228 -20.14 15.04 -24.65
N LEU A 229 -19.56 15.99 -23.92
CA LEU A 229 -18.40 16.76 -24.35
C LEU A 229 -17.13 16.08 -23.84
N GLU A 230 -16.26 15.66 -24.74
CA GLU A 230 -15.02 14.97 -24.38
C GLU A 230 -13.87 15.29 -25.35
N LEU A 231 -12.62 15.05 -24.92
CA LEU A 231 -11.43 15.28 -25.73
C LEU A 231 -11.49 14.51 -27.07
N PRO A 232 -10.95 15.08 -28.16
CA PRO A 232 -11.06 14.48 -29.50
C PRO A 232 -10.57 13.03 -29.61
N HIS A 233 -9.52 12.67 -28.87
CA HIS A 233 -8.93 11.33 -28.92
C HIS A 233 -9.79 10.25 -28.25
N VAL A 234 -10.67 10.62 -27.32
CA VAL A 234 -11.62 9.70 -26.70
C VAL A 234 -12.82 9.51 -27.62
N VAL A 235 -13.39 10.61 -28.15
CA VAL A 235 -14.54 10.57 -29.07
C VAL A 235 -14.24 9.79 -30.35
N ALA A 236 -13.02 9.90 -30.88
CA ALA A 236 -12.61 9.19 -32.10
C ALA A 236 -12.77 7.66 -32.02
N GLY A 237 -12.79 7.07 -30.82
CA GLY A 237 -12.95 5.63 -30.60
C GLY A 237 -14.37 5.17 -30.29
N LEU A 238 -15.35 6.09 -30.22
CA LEU A 238 -16.71 5.75 -29.79
C LEU A 238 -17.62 5.40 -30.99
N PRO A 239 -18.49 4.38 -30.85
CA PRO A 239 -19.45 4.07 -31.90
C PRO A 239 -20.45 5.23 -32.06
N ALA A 240 -20.84 5.51 -33.30
CA ALA A 240 -21.95 6.42 -33.56
C ALA A 240 -23.22 5.86 -32.89
N ASN A 241 -23.71 6.57 -31.86
CA ASN A 241 -24.88 6.18 -31.10
C ASN A 241 -25.99 7.21 -31.37
N SER A 242 -27.19 6.75 -31.75
CA SER A 242 -28.32 7.63 -32.03
C SER A 242 -28.98 8.24 -30.79
N VAL A 243 -28.59 7.79 -29.58
CA VAL A 243 -29.23 8.15 -28.31
C VAL A 243 -28.42 9.20 -27.53
N ILE A 244 -27.11 9.28 -27.75
CA ILE A 244 -26.20 10.21 -27.07
C ILE A 244 -25.37 10.94 -28.13
N ASP A 245 -25.41 12.27 -28.10
CA ASP A 245 -24.62 13.11 -29.00
C ASP A 245 -23.20 13.27 -28.42
N PHE A 246 -22.19 12.60 -29.00
CA PHE A 246 -20.79 12.81 -28.62
C PHE A 246 -20.19 14.00 -29.37
N VAL A 247 -19.61 14.94 -28.64
CA VAL A 247 -18.99 16.16 -29.16
C VAL A 247 -17.53 16.20 -28.75
N ALA A 248 -16.64 16.21 -29.74
CA ALA A 248 -15.21 16.39 -29.53
C ALA A 248 -14.90 17.86 -29.21
N GLY A 249 -14.24 18.14 -28.10
CA GLY A 249 -13.88 19.51 -27.72
C GLY A 249 -13.03 19.61 -26.46
N ASP A 250 -12.78 20.85 -26.07
CA ASP A 250 -12.03 21.22 -24.86
C ASP A 250 -12.91 22.13 -24.01
N MET A 251 -13.25 21.67 -22.80
CA MET A 251 -14.13 22.38 -21.87
C MET A 251 -13.60 23.74 -21.43
N PHE A 252 -12.27 23.96 -21.50
CA PHE A 252 -11.67 25.27 -21.21
C PHE A 252 -11.99 26.29 -22.30
N GLN A 253 -12.26 25.83 -23.52
CA GLN A 253 -12.55 26.69 -24.66
C GLN A 253 -14.05 26.96 -24.76
N TRP A 254 -14.87 25.91 -24.73
CA TRP A 254 -16.32 26.02 -24.87
C TRP A 254 -17.05 24.77 -24.34
N ILE A 255 -18.33 24.94 -24.00
CA ILE A 255 -19.24 23.85 -23.63
C ILE A 255 -20.54 24.02 -24.45
N PRO A 256 -21.09 22.94 -25.05
CA PRO A 256 -22.36 23.00 -25.76
C PRO A 256 -23.51 23.56 -24.92
N PRO A 257 -24.48 24.29 -25.53
CA PRO A 257 -25.62 24.79 -24.78
C PRO A 257 -26.55 23.64 -24.34
N GLY A 258 -27.06 23.73 -23.11
CA GLY A 258 -27.97 22.74 -22.51
C GLY A 258 -28.79 23.36 -21.38
N ASP A 259 -29.83 22.66 -20.92
CA ASP A 259 -30.58 23.10 -19.73
C ASP A 259 -29.77 22.84 -18.45
N ALA A 260 -28.91 21.83 -18.46
CA ALA A 260 -27.91 21.64 -17.42
C ALA A 260 -26.55 21.20 -17.97
N VAL A 261 -25.51 21.51 -17.21
CA VAL A 261 -24.16 20.93 -17.35
C VAL A 261 -23.93 19.96 -16.20
N PHE A 262 -23.54 18.73 -16.51
CA PHE A 262 -23.22 17.69 -15.55
C PHE A 262 -21.70 17.46 -15.51
N LEU A 263 -21.12 17.47 -14.32
CA LEU A 263 -19.69 17.27 -14.06
C LEU A 263 -19.53 16.18 -12.99
N LYS A 264 -18.95 15.04 -13.37
CA LYS A 264 -18.63 13.94 -12.45
C LYS A 264 -17.13 13.71 -12.44
N TRP A 265 -16.48 13.83 -11.28
CA TRP A 265 -15.02 13.65 -11.16
C TRP A 265 -14.24 14.48 -12.19
N VAL A 266 -14.60 15.75 -12.34
CA VAL A 266 -13.91 16.67 -13.26
C VAL A 266 -13.17 17.72 -12.48
N LEU A 267 -13.85 18.42 -11.57
CA LEU A 267 -13.30 19.60 -10.90
C LEU A 267 -12.22 19.23 -9.87
N HIS A 268 -12.20 18.00 -9.36
CA HIS A 268 -11.12 17.52 -8.51
C HIS A 268 -9.75 17.41 -9.21
N ASP A 269 -9.71 17.32 -10.55
CA ASP A 269 -8.47 17.22 -11.31
C ASP A 269 -7.74 18.57 -11.45
N TRP A 270 -8.43 19.68 -11.19
CA TRP A 270 -7.97 21.02 -11.56
C TRP A 270 -7.73 21.90 -10.35
N SER A 271 -6.82 22.86 -10.50
CA SER A 271 -6.62 23.92 -9.52
C SER A 271 -7.89 24.76 -9.34
N ASP A 272 -7.95 25.54 -8.26
CA ASP A 272 -9.11 26.40 -8.00
C ASP A 272 -9.30 27.44 -9.12
N GLU A 273 -8.22 28.00 -9.67
CA GLU A 273 -8.28 28.94 -10.78
C GLU A 273 -8.84 28.31 -12.05
N ASP A 274 -8.49 27.05 -12.33
CA ASP A 274 -8.95 26.33 -13.50
C ASP A 274 -10.40 25.85 -13.32
N CYS A 275 -10.79 25.43 -12.10
CA CYS A 275 -12.19 25.16 -11.76
C CYS A 275 -13.08 26.38 -12.01
N VAL A 276 -12.66 27.58 -11.61
CA VAL A 276 -13.41 28.82 -11.86
C VAL A 276 -13.58 29.09 -13.36
N LYS A 277 -12.56 28.80 -14.19
CA LYS A 277 -12.68 28.93 -15.65
C LYS A 277 -13.70 27.95 -16.21
N ILE A 278 -13.65 26.68 -15.81
CA ILE A 278 -14.59 25.64 -16.23
C ILE A 278 -16.03 26.03 -15.82
N LEU A 279 -16.23 26.45 -14.58
CA LEU A 279 -17.54 26.86 -14.05
C LEU A 279 -18.11 28.07 -14.80
N ARG A 280 -17.27 29.04 -15.21
CA ARG A 280 -17.69 30.15 -16.08
C ARG A 280 -18.14 29.66 -17.46
N LYS A 281 -17.45 28.67 -18.04
CA LYS A 281 -17.90 28.02 -19.29
C LYS A 281 -19.21 27.26 -19.13
N CYS A 282 -19.43 26.62 -17.98
CA CYS A 282 -20.71 26.01 -17.66
C CYS A 282 -21.82 27.06 -17.61
N LYS A 283 -21.55 28.22 -16.99
CA LYS A 283 -22.48 29.35 -16.93
C LYS A 283 -22.81 29.93 -18.31
N GLU A 284 -21.81 30.07 -19.19
CA GLU A 284 -22.01 30.48 -20.58
C GLU A 284 -22.93 29.51 -21.33
N ALA A 285 -22.71 28.20 -21.18
CA ALA A 285 -23.49 27.15 -21.82
C ALA A 285 -24.98 27.13 -21.39
N ILE A 286 -25.26 27.34 -20.10
CA ILE A 286 -26.66 27.40 -19.61
C ILE A 286 -27.34 28.74 -19.92
N SER A 287 -26.59 29.85 -20.02
CA SER A 287 -27.15 31.18 -20.29
C SER A 287 -27.46 31.42 -21.76
N ALA A 288 -26.94 30.59 -22.66
CA ALA A 288 -27.25 30.64 -24.09
C ALA A 288 -28.72 30.28 -24.40
N LYS A 289 -29.46 29.75 -23.43
CA LYS A 289 -30.92 29.53 -23.53
C LYS A 289 -31.66 30.67 -22.83
N GLU A 290 -32.63 31.28 -23.52
CA GLU A 290 -33.41 32.45 -23.08
C GLU A 290 -34.24 32.27 -21.78
N LYS A 291 -34.18 31.09 -21.14
CA LYS A 291 -34.88 30.77 -19.90
C LYS A 291 -33.86 30.67 -18.78
N GLY A 292 -33.82 31.65 -17.87
CA GLY A 292 -32.91 31.71 -16.71
C GLY A 292 -33.13 30.63 -15.63
N THR A 293 -33.31 29.38 -16.04
CA THR A 293 -33.63 28.19 -15.22
C THR A 293 -32.57 27.09 -15.33
N GLY A 294 -31.46 27.34 -16.04
CA GLY A 294 -30.41 26.34 -16.20
C GLY A 294 -29.60 26.10 -14.93
N LYS A 295 -29.02 24.90 -14.78
CA LYS A 295 -28.26 24.50 -13.58
C LYS A 295 -26.95 23.77 -13.92
N VAL A 296 -25.99 23.81 -12.99
CA VAL A 296 -24.78 22.98 -13.05
C VAL A 296 -24.90 21.93 -11.96
N ILE A 297 -24.76 20.66 -12.33
CA ILE A 297 -24.86 19.51 -11.43
C ILE A 297 -23.46 18.93 -11.27
N ILE A 298 -22.95 18.93 -10.05
CA ILE A 298 -21.60 18.45 -9.74
C ILE A 298 -21.70 17.25 -8.83
N VAL A 299 -21.06 16.16 -9.22
CA VAL A 299 -20.90 14.95 -8.42
C VAL A 299 -19.42 14.75 -8.17
N ASP A 300 -18.99 15.17 -6.99
CA ASP A 300 -17.58 15.19 -6.59
C ASP A 300 -17.46 14.93 -5.08
N MET A 301 -16.23 14.82 -4.58
CA MET A 301 -15.99 14.62 -3.17
C MET A 301 -16.06 15.93 -2.38
N VAL A 302 -16.64 15.87 -1.19
CA VAL A 302 -16.56 16.93 -0.19
C VAL A 302 -15.88 16.37 1.06
N VAL A 303 -14.71 16.90 1.41
CA VAL A 303 -13.93 16.43 2.56
C VAL A 303 -14.28 17.19 3.83
N ASN A 304 -14.09 16.55 4.99
CA ASN A 304 -14.34 17.14 6.31
C ASN A 304 -15.80 17.63 6.52
N SER A 305 -16.78 16.97 5.89
CA SER A 305 -18.20 17.25 6.11
C SER A 305 -18.61 16.88 7.54
N LYS A 306 -19.27 17.80 8.25
CA LYS A 306 -19.79 17.56 9.61
C LYS A 306 -21.06 16.69 9.52
N GLY A 307 -21.07 15.51 10.15
CA GLY A 307 -22.21 14.58 10.12
C GLY A 307 -21.94 13.22 10.76
N GLU A 308 -22.93 12.32 10.78
CA GLU A 308 -22.85 10.98 11.43
C GLU A 308 -21.76 10.07 10.84
N ASP A 309 -21.30 10.33 9.61
CA ASP A 309 -20.26 9.58 8.89
C ASP A 309 -18.83 10.18 8.97
N GLU A 310 -18.60 11.18 9.83
CA GLU A 310 -17.33 11.92 9.93
C GLU A 310 -16.09 11.00 10.05
N HIS A 311 -16.23 9.82 10.66
CA HIS A 311 -15.15 8.86 10.82
C HIS A 311 -15.13 7.73 9.78
N THR A 312 -16.28 7.37 9.20
CA THR A 312 -16.42 6.17 8.35
C THR A 312 -15.58 6.29 7.06
N PHE A 313 -15.54 7.48 6.47
CA PHE A 313 -14.93 7.72 5.16
C PHE A 313 -13.68 8.61 5.18
N ALA A 314 -13.32 9.17 6.35
CA ALA A 314 -12.23 10.14 6.46
C ALA A 314 -10.90 9.65 5.84
N GLN A 315 -10.51 8.41 6.13
CA GLN A 315 -9.29 7.84 5.56
C GLN A 315 -9.34 7.83 4.03
N THR A 316 -10.46 7.37 3.47
CA THR A 316 -10.64 7.29 2.03
C THR A 316 -10.59 8.67 1.39
N GLN A 317 -11.24 9.67 2.01
CA GLN A 317 -11.20 11.06 1.58
C GLN A 317 -9.76 11.61 1.52
N PHE A 318 -8.96 11.36 2.56
CA PHE A 318 -7.57 11.82 2.61
C PHE A 318 -6.68 11.10 1.59
N LEU A 319 -6.94 9.81 1.32
CA LEU A 319 -6.21 9.05 0.32
C LEU A 319 -6.48 9.56 -1.11
N PHE A 320 -7.73 9.84 -1.45
CA PHE A 320 -8.09 10.48 -2.73
C PHE A 320 -7.53 11.90 -2.84
N ASP A 321 -7.58 12.67 -1.76
CA ASP A 321 -6.99 14.00 -1.73
C ASP A 321 -5.48 13.96 -2.01
N LEU A 322 -4.75 13.02 -1.42
CA LEU A 322 -3.34 12.83 -1.75
C LEU A 322 -3.12 12.24 -3.14
N LEU A 323 -4.03 11.44 -3.67
CA LEU A 323 -3.96 10.99 -5.06
C LEU A 323 -3.97 12.20 -6.00
N MET A 324 -4.88 13.15 -5.81
CA MET A 324 -4.93 14.36 -6.64
C MET A 324 -3.63 15.18 -6.57
N ASN A 325 -2.98 15.23 -5.39
CA ASN A 325 -1.63 15.82 -5.29
C ASN A 325 -0.57 15.16 -6.17
N VAL A 326 -0.71 13.85 -6.36
CA VAL A 326 0.29 13.04 -7.05
C VAL A 326 0.02 13.03 -8.56
N VAL A 327 -1.24 12.92 -8.97
CA VAL A 327 -1.61 12.70 -10.38
C VAL A 327 -1.91 13.98 -11.15
N THR A 328 -2.49 14.99 -10.49
CA THR A 328 -2.99 16.21 -11.14
C THR A 328 -2.49 17.47 -10.42
N THR A 329 -3.06 18.62 -10.72
CA THR A 329 -2.84 19.89 -10.00
C THR A 329 -4.00 20.22 -9.04
N GLY A 330 -4.98 19.31 -8.95
CA GLY A 330 -6.20 19.51 -8.20
C GLY A 330 -6.14 19.04 -6.75
N LYS A 331 -7.34 18.94 -6.15
CA LYS A 331 -7.54 18.60 -4.75
C LYS A 331 -9.00 18.22 -4.49
N GLU A 332 -9.21 17.48 -3.42
CA GLU A 332 -10.54 17.33 -2.83
C GLU A 332 -10.80 18.50 -1.87
N ARG A 333 -12.04 18.99 -1.82
CA ARG A 333 -12.36 20.31 -1.26
C ARG A 333 -13.34 20.23 -0.09
N THR A 334 -13.17 21.11 0.89
CA THR A 334 -14.19 21.27 1.94
C THR A 334 -15.42 21.98 1.40
N GLU A 335 -16.51 21.96 2.16
CA GLU A 335 -17.72 22.71 1.83
C GLU A 335 -17.42 24.21 1.61
N GLU A 336 -16.60 24.82 2.47
CA GLU A 336 -16.21 26.23 2.35
C GLU A 336 -15.38 26.52 1.10
N GLU A 337 -14.48 25.61 0.73
CA GLU A 337 -13.69 25.74 -0.50
C GLU A 337 -14.58 25.64 -1.75
N TRP A 338 -15.56 24.73 -1.75
CA TRP A 338 -16.57 24.65 -2.82
C TRP A 338 -17.40 25.94 -2.91
N LYS A 339 -17.88 26.48 -1.79
CA LYS A 339 -18.62 27.76 -1.74
C LYS A 339 -17.80 28.89 -2.37
N LYS A 340 -16.53 28.99 -2.00
CA LYS A 340 -15.62 30.00 -2.54
C LYS A 340 -15.48 29.87 -4.07
N LEU A 341 -15.34 28.65 -4.59
CA LEU A 341 -15.26 28.43 -6.04
C LEU A 341 -16.53 28.92 -6.77
N PHE A 342 -17.70 28.64 -6.22
CA PHE A 342 -18.97 29.07 -6.80
C PHE A 342 -19.10 30.59 -6.79
N ASP A 343 -18.72 31.24 -5.69
CA ASP A 343 -18.71 32.71 -5.57
C ASP A 343 -17.75 33.35 -6.58
N ASP A 344 -16.52 32.84 -6.69
CA ASP A 344 -15.50 33.33 -7.63
C ASP A 344 -15.89 33.11 -9.11
N ALA A 345 -16.68 32.07 -9.39
CA ALA A 345 -17.27 31.79 -10.69
C ALA A 345 -18.57 32.59 -10.96
N GLY A 346 -19.07 33.33 -9.97
CA GLY A 346 -20.24 34.21 -10.09
C GLY A 346 -21.58 33.47 -10.01
N PHE A 347 -21.66 32.35 -9.30
CA PHE A 347 -22.92 31.70 -8.94
C PHE A 347 -23.45 32.30 -7.64
N SER A 348 -24.68 32.81 -7.66
CA SER A 348 -25.33 33.43 -6.50
C SER A 348 -26.28 32.49 -5.74
N ARG A 349 -26.51 31.29 -6.27
CA ARG A 349 -27.35 30.25 -5.67
C ARG A 349 -26.68 28.90 -5.88
N TYR A 350 -26.44 28.19 -4.79
CA TYR A 350 -25.94 26.82 -4.78
C TYR A 350 -26.49 26.08 -3.56
N THR A 351 -26.49 24.76 -3.62
CA THR A 351 -26.79 23.89 -2.47
C THR A 351 -25.83 22.73 -2.55
N ILE A 352 -25.23 22.37 -1.41
CA ILE A 352 -24.34 21.23 -1.29
C ILE A 352 -25.12 20.17 -0.51
N ALA A 353 -25.58 19.12 -1.17
CA ALA A 353 -26.22 18.00 -0.49
C ALA A 353 -25.13 17.00 -0.08
N LEU A 354 -24.83 16.98 1.21
CA LEU A 354 -23.86 16.06 1.84
C LEU A 354 -24.44 14.66 2.08
N ALA A 355 -25.53 14.31 1.40
CA ALA A 355 -26.19 13.03 1.61
C ALA A 355 -25.32 11.90 0.99
N PRO A 356 -25.05 10.80 1.72
CA PRO A 356 -24.09 9.78 1.30
C PRO A 356 -24.57 8.95 0.09
N VAL A 357 -24.46 9.46 -1.13
CA VAL A 357 -24.60 8.58 -2.32
C VAL A 357 -23.63 7.41 -2.11
N PRO A 358 -24.03 6.13 -2.22
CA PRO A 358 -23.13 4.99 -2.06
C PRO A 358 -21.78 5.27 -2.73
N GLY A 359 -20.74 5.26 -1.92
CA GLY A 359 -19.45 5.86 -2.21
C GLY A 359 -19.15 7.14 -1.44
N LEU A 360 -17.93 7.62 -1.64
CA LEU A 360 -17.29 8.73 -0.95
C LEU A 360 -17.86 10.14 -1.29
N ARG A 361 -19.05 10.23 -1.90
CA ARG A 361 -19.42 11.34 -2.79
C ARG A 361 -20.59 12.15 -2.28
N SER A 362 -20.58 13.43 -2.64
CA SER A 362 -21.67 14.36 -2.37
C SER A 362 -22.29 14.83 -3.69
N VAL A 363 -23.60 15.08 -3.69
CA VAL A 363 -24.30 15.68 -4.83
C VAL A 363 -24.50 17.15 -4.50
N ILE A 364 -23.93 18.04 -5.30
CA ILE A 364 -24.06 19.47 -5.07
C ILE A 364 -25.23 19.99 -5.91
N GLN A 365 -26.44 20.05 -5.31
CA GLN A 365 -27.62 20.78 -5.82
C GLN A 365 -28.80 20.87 -4.80
N GLU A 366 -29.96 21.45 -5.20
CA GLU A 366 -31.12 21.79 -4.36
C GLU A 366 -32.09 20.60 -4.05
N MET A 367 -32.41 20.43 -2.75
CA MET A 367 -33.51 19.66 -2.07
C MET A 367 -33.32 18.22 -1.50
N ALA A 368 -33.93 18.08 -0.29
CA ALA A 368 -34.55 16.99 0.53
C ALA A 368 -33.79 15.71 1.02
N SER A 369 -34.14 15.27 2.26
CA SER A 369 -33.45 14.33 3.17
C SER A 369 -34.00 12.87 3.22
N ARG A 370 -33.26 11.97 3.90
CA ARG A 370 -33.12 10.49 3.76
C ARG A 370 -33.82 9.54 4.78
N GLU A 371 -33.81 8.23 4.44
CA GLU A 371 -33.74 7.01 5.30
C GLU A 371 -32.91 5.87 4.60
N ASP A 372 -32.29 4.95 5.36
CA ASP A 372 -30.98 4.25 5.11
C ASP A 372 -30.94 2.77 4.63
N GLY A 373 -29.72 2.35 4.19
CA GLY A 373 -29.15 0.99 4.23
C GLY A 373 -27.75 0.97 4.93
N PRO A 374 -27.12 -0.19 5.23
CA PRO A 374 -25.98 -0.24 6.17
C PRO A 374 -24.69 0.41 5.61
N PRO A 375 -24.10 1.40 6.31
CA PRO A 375 -22.95 2.18 5.84
C PRO A 375 -21.58 1.46 5.92
N GLY A 376 -20.65 1.80 5.02
CA GLY A 376 -19.20 1.56 5.17
C GLY A 376 -18.55 0.39 4.40
N SER A 377 -19.30 -0.46 3.71
CA SER A 377 -18.73 -1.61 2.98
C SER A 377 -17.90 -1.25 1.73
N ASP A 378 -18.25 -0.13 1.10
CA ASP A 378 -17.51 0.55 0.05
C ASP A 378 -16.25 1.22 0.58
N ALA A 379 -16.29 1.88 1.74
CA ALA A 379 -15.14 2.52 2.39
C ALA A 379 -14.00 1.51 2.60
N LEU A 380 -14.32 0.30 3.07
CA LEU A 380 -13.33 -0.75 3.29
C LEU A 380 -12.63 -1.16 1.98
N LEU A 381 -13.38 -1.31 0.89
CA LEU A 381 -12.81 -1.62 -0.43
C LEU A 381 -11.91 -0.49 -0.92
N TRP A 382 -12.37 0.76 -0.82
CA TRP A 382 -11.58 1.91 -1.24
C TRP A 382 -10.28 2.05 -0.43
N ASN A 383 -10.33 1.89 0.89
CA ASN A 383 -9.15 1.90 1.75
C ASN A 383 -8.15 0.79 1.36
N HIS A 384 -8.64 -0.37 0.89
CA HIS A 384 -7.78 -1.42 0.35
C HIS A 384 -7.16 -1.07 -1.00
N ILE A 385 -7.94 -0.48 -1.92
CA ILE A 385 -7.44 -0.02 -3.22
C ILE A 385 -6.31 1.00 -3.02
N PHE A 386 -6.47 1.94 -2.09
CA PHE A 386 -5.51 3.01 -1.84
C PHE A 386 -4.50 2.75 -0.72
N SER A 387 -4.48 1.54 -0.15
CA SER A 387 -3.60 1.20 0.99
C SER A 387 -2.11 1.46 0.68
N TYR A 388 -1.68 1.30 -0.58
CA TYR A 388 -0.32 1.64 -1.02
C TYR A 388 0.07 3.11 -0.77
N ALA A 389 -0.88 4.04 -0.82
CA ALA A 389 -0.63 5.46 -0.57
C ALA A 389 -0.30 5.73 0.91
N ASN A 390 -0.75 4.89 1.85
CA ASN A 390 -0.31 4.97 3.25
C ASN A 390 1.19 4.72 3.38
N SER A 391 1.70 3.67 2.72
CA SER A 391 3.13 3.35 2.71
C SER A 391 3.95 4.46 2.03
N MET A 392 3.48 4.96 0.88
CA MET A 392 4.16 6.02 0.13
C MET A 392 4.15 7.38 0.86
N SER A 393 3.07 7.69 1.57
CA SER A 393 2.99 8.90 2.40
C SER A 393 3.99 8.85 3.56
N LEU A 394 4.13 7.70 4.21
CA LEU A 394 5.11 7.53 5.28
C LEU A 394 6.55 7.58 4.75
N LYS A 395 6.82 6.96 3.60
CA LYS A 395 8.09 7.10 2.87
C LYS A 395 8.41 8.56 2.60
N CYS A 396 7.44 9.31 2.08
CA CYS A 396 7.60 10.73 1.79
C CYS A 396 7.99 11.52 3.05
N ALA A 397 7.30 11.29 4.18
CA ALA A 397 7.63 11.96 5.44
C ALA A 397 9.03 11.64 5.96
N VAL A 398 9.47 10.37 5.85
CA VAL A 398 10.83 9.94 6.22
C VAL A 398 11.88 10.58 5.30
N GLU A 399 11.67 10.58 3.98
CA GLU A 399 12.58 11.18 3.00
C GLU A 399 12.66 12.71 3.13
N LEU A 400 11.59 13.37 3.59
CA LEU A 400 11.58 14.79 3.95
C LEU A 400 12.23 15.07 5.31
N GLY A 401 12.54 14.04 6.10
CA GLY A 401 13.17 14.17 7.41
C GLY A 401 12.21 14.64 8.51
N ILE A 402 10.89 14.57 8.29
CA ILE A 402 9.88 15.10 9.22
C ILE A 402 10.03 14.53 10.63
N PRO A 403 10.18 13.21 10.87
CA PRO A 403 10.36 12.69 12.23
C PRO A 403 11.55 13.32 12.96
N ASN A 404 12.68 13.45 12.27
CA ASN A 404 13.92 14.03 12.82
C ASN A 404 13.78 15.53 13.09
N ILE A 405 13.08 16.26 12.22
CA ILE A 405 12.82 17.69 12.40
C ILE A 405 11.97 17.92 13.65
N ILE A 406 10.88 17.15 13.84
CA ILE A 406 10.02 17.27 15.02
C ILE A 406 10.82 16.90 16.29
N GLN A 407 11.60 15.81 16.26
CA GLN A 407 12.45 15.45 17.39
C GLN A 407 13.43 16.57 17.76
N LYS A 408 14.14 17.12 16.75
CA LYS A 408 15.14 18.18 16.95
C LYS A 408 14.51 19.47 17.47
N HIS A 409 13.27 19.75 17.10
CA HIS A 409 12.51 20.90 17.61
C HIS A 409 12.14 20.73 19.11
N GLY A 410 12.01 19.50 19.60
CA GLY A 410 11.87 19.17 21.03
C GLY A 410 10.47 19.40 21.63
N LYS A 411 9.51 19.86 20.83
CA LYS A 411 8.10 20.11 21.19
C LYS A 411 7.22 19.99 19.94
N PRO A 412 5.87 20.01 20.06
CA PRO A 412 5.00 20.07 18.88
C PRO A 412 5.40 21.25 17.97
N ILE A 413 5.58 20.99 16.68
CA ILE A 413 6.02 21.99 15.68
C ILE A 413 4.83 22.51 14.89
N SER A 414 4.70 23.83 14.69
CA SER A 414 3.65 24.38 13.84
C SER A 414 3.86 24.00 12.37
N LEU A 415 2.82 24.07 11.54
CA LEU A 415 2.99 23.88 10.09
C LEU A 415 3.98 24.89 9.50
N SER A 416 3.90 26.16 9.90
CA SER A 416 4.80 27.22 9.46
C SER A 416 6.28 26.91 9.79
N ASP A 417 6.58 26.48 11.01
CA ASP A 417 7.93 26.12 11.43
C ASP A 417 8.41 24.84 10.75
N LEU A 418 7.52 23.87 10.52
CA LEU A 418 7.84 22.64 9.80
C LEU A 418 8.20 22.94 8.34
N VAL A 419 7.42 23.78 7.65
CA VAL A 419 7.73 24.22 6.28
C VAL A 419 9.05 24.97 6.23
N ALA A 420 9.35 25.82 7.22
CA ALA A 420 10.63 26.53 7.28
C ALA A 420 11.83 25.59 7.50
N ALA A 421 11.63 24.45 8.15
CA ALA A 421 12.67 23.46 8.43
C ALA A 421 12.92 22.48 7.27
N ILE A 422 11.98 22.31 6.35
CA ILE A 422 12.12 21.47 5.16
C ILE A 422 12.46 22.38 3.96
N PRO A 423 13.36 22.00 3.04
CA PRO A 423 13.62 22.77 1.83
C PRO A 423 12.46 22.68 0.82
N VAL A 424 11.28 23.19 1.19
CA VAL A 424 10.03 23.14 0.42
C VAL A 424 9.62 24.57 0.05
N SER A 425 9.06 24.77 -1.16
CA SER A 425 8.49 26.07 -1.55
C SER A 425 7.28 26.43 -0.68
N VAL A 426 7.12 27.71 -0.33
CA VAL A 426 5.94 28.21 0.42
C VAL A 426 4.63 27.86 -0.30
N GLU A 427 4.64 27.80 -1.63
CA GLU A 427 3.51 27.36 -2.46
C GLU A 427 3.04 25.94 -2.14
N LYS A 428 3.92 25.10 -1.55
CA LYS A 428 3.65 23.70 -1.20
C LYS A 428 3.20 23.48 0.25
N THR A 429 3.00 24.55 1.02
CA THR A 429 2.55 24.51 2.42
C THR A 429 1.26 23.71 2.59
N ASN A 430 0.24 23.97 1.76
CA ASN A 430 -1.05 23.27 1.84
C ASN A 430 -0.94 21.80 1.46
N HIS A 431 -0.04 21.45 0.54
CA HIS A 431 0.23 20.06 0.18
C HIS A 431 0.90 19.30 1.33
N LEU A 432 1.81 19.95 2.07
CA LEU A 432 2.41 19.36 3.28
C LEU A 432 1.36 19.15 4.38
N ARG A 433 0.44 20.12 4.58
CA ARG A 433 -0.70 19.97 5.50
C ARG A 433 -1.53 18.72 5.17
N ARG A 434 -1.84 18.50 3.89
CA ARG A 434 -2.62 17.35 3.42
C ARG A 434 -1.90 16.02 3.68
N LEU A 435 -0.58 15.97 3.47
CA LEU A 435 0.24 14.80 3.83
C LEU A 435 0.19 14.54 5.34
N MET A 436 0.41 15.57 6.16
CA MET A 436 0.39 15.44 7.61
C MET A 436 -0.99 15.04 8.13
N ARG A 437 -2.08 15.51 7.53
CA ARG A 437 -3.46 15.11 7.88
C ARG A 437 -3.67 13.60 7.78
N LEU A 438 -3.25 12.96 6.69
CA LEU A 438 -3.34 11.50 6.56
C LEU A 438 -2.48 10.80 7.62
N LEU A 439 -1.24 11.26 7.82
CA LEU A 439 -0.32 10.62 8.76
C LEU A 439 -0.75 10.80 10.23
N VAL A 440 -1.45 11.89 10.55
CA VAL A 440 -2.08 12.10 11.86
C VAL A 440 -3.27 11.17 12.02
N HIS A 441 -4.16 11.09 11.02
CA HIS A 441 -5.31 10.18 11.03
C HIS A 441 -4.89 8.72 11.23
N ASN A 442 -3.78 8.34 10.61
CA ASN A 442 -3.17 7.02 10.70
C ASN A 442 -2.39 6.76 12.01
N GLY A 443 -2.30 7.73 12.92
CA GLY A 443 -1.61 7.60 14.20
C GLY A 443 -0.07 7.67 14.13
N MET A 444 0.50 8.03 12.98
CA MET A 444 1.95 8.24 12.83
C MET A 444 2.38 9.56 13.49
N PHE A 445 1.56 10.61 13.43
CA PHE A 445 1.78 11.85 14.17
C PHE A 445 0.52 12.20 14.98
N SER A 446 0.62 13.16 15.88
CA SER A 446 -0.53 13.68 16.61
C SER A 446 -0.60 15.19 16.51
N VAL A 447 -1.82 15.73 16.63
CA VAL A 447 -2.06 17.17 16.78
C VAL A 447 -2.51 17.41 18.22
N PRO A 448 -1.63 17.90 19.12
CA PRO A 448 -2.01 18.19 20.49
C PRO A 448 -3.03 19.32 20.53
N THR A 449 -4.03 19.22 21.39
CA THR A 449 -5.07 20.25 21.55
C THR A 449 -4.42 21.58 21.94
N SER A 450 -4.55 22.60 21.10
CA SER A 450 -4.14 23.96 21.43
C SER A 450 -5.31 24.92 21.24
N GLU A 451 -5.80 25.49 22.33
CA GLU A 451 -6.83 26.55 22.30
C GLU A 451 -6.31 27.76 21.50
N GLY A 452 -6.83 27.95 20.29
CA GLY A 452 -6.63 29.16 19.48
C GLY A 452 -5.25 29.37 18.83
N LYS A 453 -4.40 28.33 18.74
CA LYS A 453 -3.08 28.41 18.06
C LYS A 453 -3.05 27.63 16.75
N GLU A 454 -2.06 27.94 15.91
CA GLU A 454 -1.78 27.23 14.66
C GLU A 454 -1.65 25.71 14.89
N GLU A 455 -2.23 24.91 14.00
CA GLU A 455 -2.09 23.44 14.01
C GLU A 455 -0.62 23.04 14.15
N SER A 456 -0.32 22.20 15.15
CA SER A 456 1.03 21.79 15.48
C SER A 456 1.13 20.26 15.57
N TYR A 457 2.22 19.69 15.08
CA TYR A 457 2.43 18.24 14.94
C TYR A 457 3.44 17.73 15.96
N ALA A 458 3.15 16.58 16.57
CA ALA A 458 4.00 15.89 17.53
C ALA A 458 4.26 14.43 17.11
N LEU A 459 5.37 13.87 17.61
CA LEU A 459 5.69 12.45 17.44
C LEU A 459 4.76 11.59 18.29
N THR A 460 4.34 10.45 17.74
CA THR A 460 3.70 9.35 18.47
C THR A 460 4.74 8.28 18.80
N PRO A 461 4.44 7.32 19.68
CA PRO A 461 5.29 6.15 19.90
C PRO A 461 5.77 5.48 18.61
N SER A 462 4.90 5.34 17.61
CA SER A 462 5.23 4.74 16.32
C SER A 462 6.19 5.59 15.47
N SER A 463 5.99 6.92 15.38
CA SER A 463 6.95 7.76 14.61
C SER A 463 8.27 7.99 15.34
N ARG A 464 8.35 7.80 16.66
CA ARG A 464 9.63 7.80 17.39
C ARG A 464 10.56 6.68 16.93
N LEU A 465 10.02 5.56 16.45
CA LEU A 465 10.81 4.48 15.84
C LEU A 465 11.45 4.90 14.49
N LEU A 466 11.08 6.05 13.93
CA LEU A 466 11.65 6.61 12.69
C LEU A 466 12.68 7.72 12.95
N VAL A 467 12.95 8.02 14.22
CA VAL A 467 13.81 9.13 14.64
C VAL A 467 15.25 8.68 14.88
N GLY A 468 16.20 9.47 14.38
CA GLY A 468 17.59 9.53 14.82
C GLY A 468 18.60 8.75 13.96
N ASP A 469 19.85 8.90 14.40
CA ASP A 469 21.04 8.09 14.12
C ASP A 469 21.25 6.96 15.17
N GLY A 470 20.41 6.93 16.20
CA GLY A 470 20.49 6.04 17.37
C GLY A 470 20.08 4.57 17.13
N THR A 471 20.14 3.77 18.21
CA THR A 471 20.03 2.30 18.22
C THR A 471 18.65 1.72 17.88
N HIS A 472 17.61 2.55 17.65
CA HIS A 472 16.25 2.06 17.43
C HIS A 472 15.55 2.67 16.20
N CYS A 473 16.30 3.33 15.30
CA CYS A 473 15.75 3.95 14.10
C CYS A 473 15.49 2.90 13.01
N LEU A 474 14.23 2.69 12.63
CA LEU A 474 13.76 1.76 11.58
C LEU A 474 13.57 2.43 10.21
N SER A 475 13.94 3.70 10.05
CA SER A 475 13.86 4.40 8.76
C SER A 475 14.59 3.68 7.62
N PRO A 476 15.81 3.12 7.79
CA PRO A 476 16.46 2.33 6.74
C PRO A 476 15.64 1.11 6.30
N PHE A 477 15.05 0.39 7.25
CA PHE A 477 14.19 -0.76 6.95
C PHE A 477 12.95 -0.34 6.16
N LEU A 478 12.28 0.73 6.58
CA LEU A 478 11.14 1.29 5.85
C LEU A 478 11.50 1.63 4.40
N LEU A 479 12.61 2.32 4.19
CA LEU A 479 13.04 2.73 2.85
C LEU A 479 13.40 1.53 1.96
N MET A 480 13.98 0.48 2.54
CA MET A 480 14.29 -0.76 1.83
C MET A 480 13.04 -1.52 1.41
N MET A 481 12.04 -1.66 2.30
CA MET A 481 10.78 -2.33 1.97
C MET A 481 9.93 -1.59 0.93
N LEU A 482 10.17 -0.29 0.79
CA LEU A 482 9.51 0.58 -0.17
C LEU A 482 10.41 0.96 -1.36
N ASP A 483 11.49 0.21 -1.56
CA ASP A 483 12.32 0.30 -2.76
C ASP A 483 11.64 -0.41 -3.94
N PRO A 484 11.70 0.13 -5.17
CA PRO A 484 11.11 -0.52 -6.34
C PRO A 484 11.60 -1.94 -6.59
N SER A 485 12.83 -2.29 -6.19
CA SER A 485 13.33 -3.66 -6.33
C SER A 485 12.57 -4.67 -5.47
N VAL A 486 11.98 -4.25 -4.35
CA VAL A 486 11.14 -5.08 -3.47
C VAL A 486 9.66 -4.98 -3.85
N GLN A 487 9.19 -3.81 -4.30
CA GLN A 487 7.79 -3.60 -4.65
C GLN A 487 7.39 -4.16 -6.02
N ASN A 488 8.20 -3.97 -7.06
CA ASN A 488 7.88 -4.42 -8.42
C ASN A 488 7.57 -5.91 -8.53
N PRO A 489 8.24 -6.83 -7.80
CA PRO A 489 7.88 -8.25 -7.73
C PRO A 489 6.39 -8.53 -7.46
N TRP A 490 5.70 -7.69 -6.68
CA TRP A 490 4.28 -7.86 -6.38
C TRP A 490 3.38 -7.72 -7.61
N LEU A 491 3.80 -6.97 -8.63
CA LEU A 491 3.08 -6.86 -9.91
C LEU A 491 3.02 -8.20 -10.66
N HIS A 492 3.89 -9.14 -10.32
CA HIS A 492 3.97 -10.46 -10.94
C HIS A 492 3.31 -11.55 -10.10
N PHE A 493 2.66 -11.23 -8.98
CA PHE A 493 2.19 -12.24 -8.02
C PHE A 493 1.06 -13.13 -8.58
N SER A 494 0.08 -12.56 -9.28
CA SER A 494 -0.99 -13.34 -9.93
C SER A 494 -0.48 -14.17 -11.10
N ARG A 495 0.45 -13.62 -11.90
CA ARG A 495 1.14 -14.32 -12.98
C ARG A 495 1.93 -15.51 -12.42
N TRP A 496 2.66 -15.29 -11.34
CA TRP A 496 3.38 -16.34 -10.65
C TRP A 496 2.44 -17.47 -10.23
N PHE A 497 1.28 -17.19 -9.65
CA PHE A 497 0.29 -18.22 -9.32
C PHE A 497 -0.10 -19.09 -10.53
N LYS A 498 -0.27 -18.49 -11.71
CA LYS A 498 -0.68 -19.19 -12.96
C LYS A 498 0.45 -19.95 -13.65
N GLU A 499 1.71 -19.54 -13.48
CA GLU A 499 2.84 -20.17 -14.17
C GLU A 499 3.27 -21.50 -13.52
N GLN A 500 3.49 -22.53 -14.34
CA GLN A 500 4.27 -23.71 -14.01
C GLN A 500 5.65 -23.60 -14.66
N VAL A 501 6.72 -23.75 -13.89
CA VAL A 501 8.07 -23.85 -14.46
C VAL A 501 8.54 -25.29 -14.30
N VAL A 502 8.27 -26.08 -15.33
CA VAL A 502 8.79 -27.44 -15.48
C VAL A 502 10.14 -27.34 -16.17
N VAL A 503 11.22 -27.70 -15.48
CA VAL A 503 12.55 -27.80 -16.10
C VAL A 503 12.84 -29.28 -16.39
N PRO A 504 13.39 -29.63 -17.57
CA PRO A 504 13.87 -30.97 -17.83
C PRO A 504 14.98 -31.31 -16.81
N GLY A 505 14.77 -32.32 -15.98
CA GLY A 505 15.84 -32.86 -15.14
C GLY A 505 16.77 -33.77 -15.92
N SER A 506 17.90 -34.16 -15.32
CA SER A 506 18.72 -35.24 -15.85
C SER A 506 17.96 -36.58 -15.76
N GLY A 507 17.54 -37.13 -16.91
CA GLY A 507 16.80 -38.40 -17.02
C GLY A 507 15.28 -38.23 -17.15
N THR A 508 14.50 -39.24 -16.71
CA THR A 508 13.02 -39.25 -16.79
C THR A 508 12.32 -38.48 -15.66
N ARG A 509 13.07 -37.79 -14.78
CA ARG A 509 12.52 -36.97 -13.70
C ARG A 509 12.45 -35.51 -14.14
N THR A 510 11.24 -34.96 -14.27
CA THR A 510 11.02 -33.52 -14.31
C THR A 510 11.20 -32.93 -12.92
N ARG A 511 11.90 -31.79 -12.80
CA ARG A 511 11.98 -31.02 -11.55
C ARG A 511 11.27 -29.69 -11.76
N THR A 512 10.22 -29.44 -10.99
CA THR A 512 9.59 -28.13 -10.94
C THR A 512 10.52 -27.20 -10.16
N ILE A 513 11.06 -26.18 -10.81
CA ILE A 513 11.78 -25.10 -10.11
C ILE A 513 10.76 -23.98 -9.94
N SER A 514 10.20 -23.85 -8.74
CA SER A 514 9.30 -22.74 -8.44
C SER A 514 10.11 -21.46 -8.42
N LYS A 515 10.02 -20.66 -9.49
CA LYS A 515 10.54 -19.29 -9.49
C LYS A 515 9.79 -18.46 -8.46
N SER A 516 10.42 -17.53 -7.76
CA SER A 516 9.70 -16.52 -6.97
C SER A 516 9.16 -15.40 -7.88
N PRO A 517 8.12 -14.63 -7.48
CA PRO A 517 7.74 -13.40 -8.18
C PRO A 517 8.92 -12.42 -8.36
N PHE A 518 9.83 -12.36 -7.39
CA PHE A 518 11.08 -11.60 -7.50
C PHE A 518 11.94 -12.08 -8.67
N GLN A 519 12.12 -13.39 -8.81
CA GLN A 519 12.87 -13.95 -9.94
C GLN A 519 12.16 -13.74 -11.27
N ILE A 520 10.83 -13.74 -11.32
CA ILE A 520 10.07 -13.39 -12.53
C ILE A 520 10.31 -11.93 -12.91
N CYS A 521 10.33 -11.03 -11.94
CA CYS A 521 10.54 -9.59 -12.13
C CYS A 521 11.97 -9.27 -12.59
N HIS A 522 12.98 -9.79 -11.89
CA HIS A 522 14.38 -9.39 -12.06
C HIS A 522 15.23 -10.40 -12.86
N GLY A 523 14.66 -11.55 -13.22
CA GLY A 523 15.35 -12.62 -13.95
C GLY A 523 16.36 -13.41 -13.12
N MET A 524 16.50 -13.13 -11.83
CA MET A 524 17.43 -13.80 -10.91
C MET A 524 16.90 -13.79 -9.47
N GLU A 525 17.40 -14.71 -8.64
CA GLU A 525 17.05 -14.78 -7.22
C GLU A 525 17.57 -13.56 -6.44
N LEU A 526 16.96 -13.29 -5.28
CA LEU A 526 17.26 -12.14 -4.42
C LEU A 526 18.76 -11.98 -4.12
N TRP A 527 19.43 -13.05 -3.70
CA TRP A 527 20.85 -12.99 -3.31
C TRP A 527 21.80 -12.81 -4.51
N GLU A 528 21.43 -13.34 -5.68
CA GLU A 528 22.17 -13.08 -6.92
C GLU A 528 21.94 -11.66 -7.43
N TYR A 529 20.74 -11.12 -7.24
CA TYR A 529 20.44 -9.72 -7.50
C TYR A 529 21.26 -8.81 -6.59
N ALA A 530 21.29 -9.08 -5.28
CA ALA A 530 22.09 -8.32 -4.33
C ALA A 530 23.58 -8.28 -4.73
N LYS A 531 24.16 -9.46 -5.00
CA LYS A 531 25.55 -9.60 -5.45
C LYS A 531 25.90 -8.74 -6.67
N LYS A 532 24.96 -8.57 -7.62
CA LYS A 532 25.17 -7.79 -8.85
C LYS A 532 24.83 -6.30 -8.70
N ASN A 533 24.16 -5.91 -7.61
CA ASN A 533 23.68 -4.55 -7.39
C ASN A 533 24.21 -4.02 -6.04
N PRO A 534 25.41 -3.41 -6.01
CA PRO A 534 26.02 -2.91 -4.78
C PRO A 534 25.14 -1.90 -4.02
N ASP A 535 24.43 -1.00 -4.73
CA ASP A 535 23.52 -0.03 -4.11
C ASP A 535 22.31 -0.69 -3.44
N PHE A 536 21.83 -1.80 -3.99
CA PHE A 536 20.80 -2.62 -3.34
C PHE A 536 21.36 -3.30 -2.10
N THR A 537 22.52 -3.96 -2.23
CA THR A 537 23.18 -4.65 -1.10
C THR A 537 23.44 -3.70 0.05
N PHE A 538 23.95 -2.51 -0.24
CA PHE A 538 24.19 -1.48 0.78
C PHE A 538 22.89 -1.14 1.54
N ARG A 539 21.81 -0.83 0.83
CA ARG A 539 20.52 -0.47 1.46
C ARG A 539 19.87 -1.64 2.19
N PHE A 540 19.99 -2.86 1.66
CA PHE A 540 19.52 -4.07 2.31
C PHE A 540 20.27 -4.32 3.63
N ASN A 541 21.59 -4.18 3.61
CA ASN A 541 22.42 -4.34 4.80
C ASN A 541 22.12 -3.26 5.86
N GLU A 542 21.97 -1.99 5.45
CA GLU A 542 21.56 -0.91 6.35
C GLU A 542 20.19 -1.18 6.99
N ALA A 543 19.24 -1.72 6.23
CA ALA A 543 17.94 -2.15 6.74
C ALA A 543 18.07 -3.27 7.78
N MET A 544 18.83 -4.34 7.49
CA MET A 544 19.06 -5.45 8.42
C MET A 544 19.83 -5.00 9.67
N GLU A 545 20.75 -4.05 9.53
CA GLU A 545 21.47 -3.45 10.65
C GLU A 545 20.53 -2.61 11.53
N SER A 546 19.65 -1.81 10.92
CA SER A 546 18.64 -1.04 11.66
C SER A 546 17.71 -1.93 12.50
N ASP A 547 17.26 -3.05 11.92
CA ASP A 547 16.46 -4.04 12.64
C ASP A 547 17.23 -4.74 13.76
N SER A 548 18.51 -5.06 13.51
CA SER A 548 19.37 -5.71 14.51
C SER A 548 19.60 -4.80 15.70
N ARG A 549 19.85 -3.49 15.49
CA ARG A 549 19.99 -2.54 16.61
C ARG A 549 18.69 -2.45 17.42
N PHE A 550 17.54 -2.45 16.75
CA PHE A 550 16.23 -2.40 17.39
C PHE A 550 15.94 -3.63 18.27
N LEU A 551 16.15 -4.84 17.74
CA LEU A 551 15.80 -6.09 18.44
C LEU A 551 16.82 -6.51 19.49
N MET A 552 18.11 -6.34 19.21
CA MET A 552 19.16 -6.97 20.00
C MET A 552 19.30 -6.36 21.39
N SER A 553 18.88 -5.11 21.60
CA SER A 553 18.82 -4.51 22.94
C SER A 553 17.95 -5.35 23.88
N THR A 554 16.78 -5.78 23.41
CA THR A 554 15.84 -6.61 24.17
C THR A 554 16.39 -8.02 24.32
N LEU A 555 16.95 -8.58 23.24
CA LEU A 555 17.47 -9.95 23.26
C LEU A 555 18.61 -10.12 24.28
N VAL A 556 19.59 -9.21 24.31
CA VAL A 556 20.75 -9.33 25.21
C VAL A 556 20.46 -8.93 26.65
N THR A 557 19.31 -8.29 26.93
CA THR A 557 18.93 -7.88 28.28
C THR A 557 17.89 -8.81 28.90
N GLU A 558 16.79 -9.07 28.20
CA GLU A 558 15.66 -9.86 28.69
C GLU A 558 15.83 -11.36 28.41
N TYR A 559 16.52 -11.71 27.32
CA TYR A 559 16.77 -13.10 26.90
C TYR A 559 18.24 -13.49 27.04
N ALA A 560 19.01 -12.75 27.85
CA ALA A 560 20.40 -13.05 28.17
C ALA A 560 20.65 -14.53 28.54
N PRO A 561 19.76 -15.23 29.29
CA PRO A 561 19.94 -16.64 29.62
C PRO A 561 20.10 -17.57 28.40
N VAL A 562 19.63 -17.18 27.22
CA VAL A 562 19.81 -17.92 25.97
C VAL A 562 21.29 -18.00 25.58
N PHE A 563 22.15 -17.10 26.06
CA PHE A 563 23.59 -17.10 25.75
C PHE A 563 24.46 -17.65 26.89
N ASN A 564 23.88 -18.02 28.02
CA ASN A 564 24.62 -18.51 29.18
C ASN A 564 25.38 -19.81 28.87
N GLY A 565 26.63 -19.89 29.35
CA GLY A 565 27.47 -21.07 29.24
C GLY A 565 28.12 -21.28 27.86
N LEU A 566 27.87 -20.37 26.91
CA LEU A 566 28.53 -20.37 25.61
C LEU A 566 29.89 -19.67 25.71
N ASN A 567 30.90 -20.18 25.02
CA ASN A 567 32.20 -19.52 24.83
C ASN A 567 32.41 -19.10 23.37
N SER A 568 31.67 -19.70 22.43
CA SER A 568 31.74 -19.35 21.01
C SER A 568 30.39 -19.44 20.32
N VAL A 569 30.05 -18.42 19.53
CA VAL A 569 28.82 -18.37 18.74
C VAL A 569 29.14 -18.03 17.30
N VAL A 570 28.50 -18.74 16.37
CA VAL A 570 28.60 -18.48 14.93
C VAL A 570 27.28 -17.87 14.45
N ASP A 571 27.32 -16.60 14.08
CA ASP A 571 26.20 -15.85 13.49
C ASP A 571 26.17 -16.12 11.98
N VAL A 572 25.28 -17.00 11.54
CA VAL A 572 25.17 -17.46 10.15
C VAL A 572 24.15 -16.59 9.43
N GLY A 573 24.52 -16.02 8.28
CA GLY A 573 23.71 -14.97 7.66
C GLY A 573 23.71 -13.68 8.48
N GLY A 574 24.79 -13.41 9.22
CA GLY A 574 24.87 -12.30 10.18
C GLY A 574 25.02 -10.91 9.55
N GLY A 575 24.93 -10.80 8.22
CA GLY A 575 25.08 -9.55 7.47
C GLY A 575 26.39 -8.83 7.76
N THR A 576 26.30 -7.52 7.99
CA THR A 576 27.45 -6.67 8.36
C THR A 576 27.87 -6.83 9.82
N GLY A 577 27.31 -7.79 10.56
CA GLY A 577 27.64 -8.08 11.96
C GLY A 577 26.92 -7.21 13.00
N GLY A 578 25.72 -6.69 12.68
CA GLY A 578 24.93 -5.87 13.60
C GLY A 578 24.56 -6.61 14.90
N ALA A 579 23.99 -7.81 14.77
CA ALA A 579 23.67 -8.66 15.92
C ALA A 579 24.93 -9.11 16.67
N ALA A 580 25.95 -9.48 15.89
CA ALA A 580 27.26 -9.84 16.38
C ALA A 580 27.90 -8.79 17.32
N ARG A 581 27.89 -7.51 16.92
CA ARG A 581 28.38 -6.40 17.75
C ARG A 581 27.62 -6.27 19.07
N ALA A 582 26.30 -6.47 19.05
CA ALA A 582 25.48 -6.40 20.26
C ALA A 582 25.80 -7.54 21.23
N LEU A 583 25.99 -8.77 20.71
CA LEU A 583 26.34 -9.94 21.52
C LEU A 583 27.71 -9.78 22.19
N VAL A 584 28.73 -9.41 21.43
CA VAL A 584 30.09 -9.19 21.97
C VAL A 584 30.10 -8.09 23.04
N LYS A 585 29.33 -7.01 22.83
CA LYS A 585 29.20 -5.92 23.81
C LYS A 585 28.55 -6.39 25.12
N ALA A 586 27.53 -7.23 25.03
CA ALA A 586 26.82 -7.76 26.20
C ALA A 586 27.57 -8.91 26.89
N PHE A 587 28.30 -9.72 26.13
CA PHE A 587 29.02 -10.89 26.60
C PHE A 587 30.48 -10.87 26.10
N PRO A 588 31.37 -10.08 26.73
CA PRO A 588 32.74 -9.87 26.24
C PRO A 588 33.64 -11.12 26.20
N HIS A 589 33.20 -12.21 26.84
CA HIS A 589 33.89 -13.50 26.84
C HIS A 589 33.56 -14.35 25.61
N LEU A 590 32.48 -14.03 24.86
CA LEU A 590 32.10 -14.80 23.68
C LEU A 590 33.07 -14.54 22.53
N LYS A 591 33.67 -15.61 22.01
CA LYS A 591 34.28 -15.59 20.69
C LYS A 591 33.17 -15.61 19.64
N LEU A 592 33.15 -14.61 18.77
CA LEU A 592 32.09 -14.49 17.79
C LEU A 592 32.61 -14.55 16.34
N THR A 593 31.96 -15.38 15.53
CA THR A 593 32.24 -15.53 14.11
C THR A 593 30.98 -15.20 13.31
N VAL A 594 31.07 -14.34 12.30
CA VAL A 594 29.99 -14.07 11.34
C VAL A 594 30.29 -14.82 10.05
N LEU A 595 29.42 -15.74 9.66
CA LEU A 595 29.47 -16.42 8.35
C LEU A 595 28.49 -15.73 7.39
N GLU A 596 29.00 -15.22 6.28
CA GLU A 596 28.20 -14.51 5.27
C GLU A 596 28.71 -14.72 3.85
N LEU A 597 27.90 -14.37 2.85
CA LEU A 597 28.27 -14.43 1.46
C LEU A 597 29.47 -13.50 1.17
N PRO A 598 30.36 -13.87 0.23
CA PRO A 598 31.58 -13.09 -0.03
C PRO A 598 31.36 -11.61 -0.33
N HIS A 599 30.27 -11.26 -1.03
CA HIS A 599 29.98 -9.88 -1.41
C HIS A 599 29.46 -9.01 -0.25
N VAL A 600 28.98 -9.62 0.84
CA VAL A 600 28.47 -8.91 2.02
C VAL A 600 29.61 -8.53 2.96
N VAL A 601 30.56 -9.44 3.17
CA VAL A 601 31.73 -9.21 4.04
C VAL A 601 32.89 -8.52 3.33
N ALA A 602 32.85 -8.42 2.00
CA ALA A 602 33.85 -7.72 1.22
C ALA A 602 33.98 -6.25 1.67
N GLY A 603 35.19 -5.85 2.06
CA GLY A 603 35.48 -4.47 2.45
C GLY A 603 35.06 -4.10 3.88
N LEU A 604 34.52 -5.03 4.67
CA LEU A 604 34.31 -4.79 6.10
C LEU A 604 35.67 -4.61 6.81
N PRO A 605 35.79 -3.63 7.72
CA PRO A 605 37.04 -3.40 8.43
C PRO A 605 37.39 -4.61 9.27
N ALA A 606 38.68 -4.97 9.29
CA ALA A 606 39.17 -6.00 10.20
C ALA A 606 38.82 -5.63 11.64
N ASN A 607 38.12 -6.51 12.33
CA ASN A 607 37.69 -6.32 13.71
C ASN A 607 38.43 -7.36 14.56
N SER A 608 39.17 -6.92 15.57
CA SER A 608 39.91 -7.83 16.46
C SER A 608 39.00 -8.64 17.40
N VAL A 609 37.69 -8.36 17.40
CA VAL A 609 36.71 -8.97 18.32
C VAL A 609 35.68 -9.84 17.59
N ILE A 610 35.46 -9.64 16.29
CA ILE A 610 34.51 -10.43 15.48
C ILE A 610 35.24 -11.00 14.26
N ASP A 611 35.26 -12.32 14.14
CA ASP A 611 35.83 -13.03 12.99
C ASP A 611 34.81 -13.07 11.84
N PHE A 612 35.01 -12.30 10.77
CA PHE A 612 34.18 -12.39 9.57
C PHE A 612 34.70 -13.47 8.61
N VAL A 613 33.82 -14.38 8.19
CA VAL A 613 34.12 -15.51 7.33
C VAL A 613 33.22 -15.47 6.09
N ALA A 614 33.84 -15.38 4.91
CA ALA A 614 33.14 -15.49 3.64
C ALA A 614 32.85 -16.98 3.33
N GLY A 615 31.60 -17.33 3.05
CA GLY A 615 31.23 -18.70 2.71
C GLY A 615 29.77 -18.89 2.32
N ASP A 616 29.39 -20.15 2.14
CA ASP A 616 28.03 -20.57 1.82
C ASP A 616 27.56 -21.55 2.90
N MET A 617 26.52 -21.16 3.64
CA MET A 617 25.95 -21.95 4.74
C MET A 617 25.35 -23.29 4.29
N PHE A 618 25.01 -23.44 3.00
CA PHE A 618 24.57 -24.73 2.46
C PHE A 618 25.71 -25.74 2.33
N GLN A 619 26.95 -25.25 2.19
CA GLN A 619 28.14 -26.09 2.07
C GLN A 619 28.73 -26.39 3.44
N TRP A 620 28.93 -25.36 4.26
CA TRP A 620 29.67 -25.47 5.52
C TRP A 620 29.36 -24.32 6.48
N ILE A 621 29.37 -24.64 7.78
CA ILE A 621 29.25 -23.67 8.89
C ILE A 621 30.43 -23.90 9.85
N PRO A 622 31.15 -22.84 10.27
CA PRO A 622 32.22 -22.94 11.27
C PRO A 622 31.77 -23.63 12.57
N PRO A 623 32.62 -24.45 13.21
CA PRO A 623 32.32 -25.00 14.53
C PRO A 623 32.16 -23.92 15.61
N GLY A 624 31.18 -24.10 16.50
CA GLY A 624 30.90 -23.21 17.62
C GLY A 624 30.10 -23.90 18.72
N ASP A 625 30.00 -23.29 19.90
CA ASP A 625 29.15 -23.83 20.97
C ASP A 625 27.67 -23.59 20.65
N ALA A 626 27.37 -22.51 19.92
CA ALA A 626 26.06 -22.31 19.31
C ALA A 626 26.15 -21.75 17.89
N VAL A 627 25.11 -22.02 17.10
CA VAL A 627 24.84 -21.32 15.84
C VAL A 627 23.66 -20.38 16.07
N PHE A 628 23.81 -19.12 15.67
CA PHE A 628 22.79 -18.08 15.74
C PHE A 628 22.27 -17.78 14.32
N LEU A 629 20.94 -17.78 14.15
CA LEU A 629 20.24 -17.55 12.89
C LEU A 629 19.15 -16.50 13.12
N LYS A 630 19.39 -15.24 12.75
CA LYS A 630 18.39 -14.17 12.82
C LYS A 630 17.94 -13.79 11.42
N TRP A 631 16.64 -13.89 11.13
CA TRP A 631 16.11 -13.64 9.79
C TRP A 631 16.84 -14.42 8.71
N VAL A 632 16.92 -15.74 8.89
CA VAL A 632 17.57 -16.63 7.91
C VAL A 632 16.58 -17.67 7.42
N LEU A 633 16.00 -18.45 8.32
CA LEU A 633 15.20 -19.62 7.93
C LEU A 633 13.85 -19.23 7.32
N HIS A 634 13.34 -18.02 7.59
CA HIS A 634 12.15 -17.51 6.90
C HIS A 634 12.35 -17.25 5.40
N ASP A 635 13.58 -17.15 4.89
CA ASP A 635 13.88 -16.92 3.46
C ASP A 635 13.83 -18.19 2.61
N TRP A 636 13.79 -19.37 3.25
CA TRP A 636 14.02 -20.64 2.59
C TRP A 636 12.82 -21.58 2.69
N SER A 637 12.68 -22.42 1.67
CA SER A 637 11.77 -23.58 1.66
C SER A 637 12.02 -24.52 2.85
N ASP A 638 11.04 -25.37 3.19
CA ASP A 638 11.21 -26.34 4.28
C ASP A 638 12.39 -27.30 4.00
N GLU A 639 12.55 -27.74 2.75
CA GLU A 639 13.66 -28.61 2.33
C GLU A 639 15.03 -27.95 2.48
N ASP A 640 15.12 -26.65 2.20
CA ASP A 640 16.37 -25.90 2.32
C ASP A 640 16.66 -25.54 3.79
N CYS A 641 15.64 -25.21 4.58
CA CYS A 641 15.76 -25.08 6.04
C CYS A 641 16.32 -26.35 6.69
N VAL A 642 15.82 -27.53 6.30
CA VAL A 642 16.33 -28.80 6.83
C VAL A 642 17.82 -29.02 6.47
N LYS A 643 18.25 -28.61 5.27
CA LYS A 643 19.68 -28.67 4.89
C LYS A 643 20.54 -27.74 5.74
N ILE A 644 20.11 -26.49 5.93
CA ILE A 644 20.80 -25.51 6.76
C ILE A 644 20.88 -26.02 8.20
N LEU A 645 19.77 -26.48 8.77
CA LEU A 645 19.71 -27.00 10.13
C LEU A 645 20.62 -28.22 10.34
N ARG A 646 20.77 -29.11 9.35
CA ARG A 646 21.75 -30.20 9.40
C ARG A 646 23.19 -29.70 9.44
N LYS A 647 23.51 -28.64 8.67
CA LYS A 647 24.82 -27.97 8.75
C LYS A 647 25.04 -27.30 10.10
N CYS A 648 24.01 -26.70 10.69
CA CYS A 648 24.11 -26.18 12.05
C CYS A 648 24.37 -27.30 13.06
N LYS A 649 23.70 -28.46 12.91
CA LYS A 649 23.89 -29.64 13.75
C LYS A 649 25.33 -30.17 13.65
N GLU A 650 25.88 -30.25 12.43
CA GLU A 650 27.29 -30.62 12.19
C GLU A 650 28.25 -29.67 12.92
N ALA A 651 28.01 -28.36 12.82
CA ALA A 651 28.85 -27.31 13.43
C ALA A 651 28.87 -27.37 14.97
N ILE A 652 27.71 -27.60 15.61
CA ILE A 652 27.64 -27.67 17.08
C ILE A 652 28.06 -29.03 17.65
N SER A 653 28.06 -30.09 16.83
CA SER A 653 28.46 -31.45 17.24
C SER A 653 29.97 -31.69 17.15
N ALA A 654 30.72 -30.74 16.59
CA ALA A 654 32.18 -30.80 16.49
C ALA A 654 32.90 -30.57 17.83
N LYS A 655 32.19 -30.10 18.86
CA LYS A 655 32.68 -29.91 20.24
C LYS A 655 32.05 -30.94 21.19
N GLU A 656 32.46 -30.96 22.47
CA GLU A 656 32.03 -31.95 23.48
C GLU A 656 30.54 -32.34 23.37
N LYS A 657 30.27 -33.65 23.39
CA LYS A 657 28.93 -34.19 23.16
C LYS A 657 27.92 -33.66 24.21
N GLY A 658 26.90 -32.95 23.73
CA GLY A 658 25.64 -32.73 24.47
C GLY A 658 25.36 -31.31 24.97
N THR A 659 26.21 -30.32 24.68
CA THR A 659 26.04 -28.93 25.17
C THR A 659 25.68 -27.90 24.10
N GLY A 660 25.85 -28.24 22.82
CA GLY A 660 25.62 -27.32 21.71
C GLY A 660 24.13 -27.04 21.42
N LYS A 661 23.82 -25.88 20.86
CA LYS A 661 22.45 -25.50 20.46
C LYS A 661 22.40 -24.57 19.25
N VAL A 662 21.27 -24.58 18.55
CA VAL A 662 20.94 -23.57 17.54
C VAL A 662 19.97 -22.56 18.15
N ILE A 663 20.26 -21.28 18.00
CA ILE A 663 19.43 -20.16 18.45
C ILE A 663 18.88 -19.48 17.20
N ILE A 664 17.57 -19.53 17.02
CA ILE A 664 16.87 -18.92 15.88
C ILE A 664 16.07 -17.73 16.38
N VAL A 665 16.11 -16.63 15.63
CA VAL A 665 15.28 -15.44 15.86
C VAL A 665 14.51 -15.15 14.58
N ASP A 666 13.29 -15.67 14.53
CA ASP A 666 12.34 -15.56 13.41
C ASP A 666 10.90 -15.45 13.97
N MET A 667 9.92 -15.23 13.10
CA MET A 667 8.51 -15.21 13.52
C MET A 667 7.98 -16.62 13.79
N VAL A 668 7.07 -16.71 14.75
CA VAL A 668 6.20 -17.88 14.96
C VAL A 668 4.76 -17.40 14.77
N VAL A 669 4.15 -17.78 13.66
CA VAL A 669 2.81 -17.34 13.27
C VAL A 669 1.78 -18.00 14.18
N ASN A 670 0.74 -17.24 14.57
CA ASN A 670 -0.34 -17.71 15.44
C ASN A 670 0.14 -18.24 16.81
N SER A 671 1.28 -17.75 17.32
CA SER A 671 1.74 -18.10 18.66
C SER A 671 0.71 -17.63 19.70
N LYS A 672 0.23 -18.56 20.54
CA LYS A 672 -0.73 -18.26 21.62
C LYS A 672 -0.07 -17.33 22.65
N GLY A 673 -0.62 -16.13 22.86
CA GLY A 673 -0.04 -15.14 23.77
C GLY A 673 -0.86 -13.85 23.89
N ALA A 674 -0.43 -12.94 24.77
CA ALA A 674 -1.15 -11.68 25.05
C ALA A 674 -1.30 -10.75 23.83
N ASP A 675 -0.46 -10.92 22.80
CA ASP A 675 -0.40 -10.07 21.61
C ASP A 675 -0.94 -10.74 20.33
N GLU A 676 -1.68 -11.86 20.46
CA GLU A 676 -2.18 -12.67 19.33
C GLU A 676 -2.89 -11.84 18.25
N HIS A 677 -3.71 -10.87 18.65
CA HIS A 677 -4.43 -10.00 17.72
C HIS A 677 -3.63 -8.78 17.27
N THR A 678 -2.68 -8.31 18.06
CA THR A 678 -1.93 -7.06 17.82
C THR A 678 -1.06 -7.16 16.57
N PHE A 679 -0.44 -8.31 16.33
CA PHE A 679 0.54 -8.51 15.25
C PHE A 679 0.05 -9.43 14.13
N ALA A 680 -1.16 -9.98 14.20
CA ALA A 680 -1.66 -10.96 13.23
C ALA A 680 -1.56 -10.46 11.78
N GLN A 681 -2.02 -9.22 11.52
CA GLN A 681 -1.93 -8.63 10.19
C GLN A 681 -0.47 -8.54 9.71
N THR A 682 0.42 -8.05 10.58
CA THR A 682 1.84 -7.92 10.25
C THR A 682 2.47 -9.26 9.93
N GLN A 683 2.18 -10.30 10.71
CA GLN A 683 2.66 -11.66 10.44
C GLN A 683 2.21 -12.17 9.07
N PHE A 684 0.94 -11.94 8.70
CA PHE A 684 0.43 -12.33 7.37
C PHE A 684 1.06 -11.53 6.23
N LEU A 685 1.31 -10.24 6.44
CA LEU A 685 1.98 -9.39 5.46
C LEU A 685 3.43 -9.83 5.23
N PHE A 686 4.19 -10.12 6.30
CA PHE A 686 5.53 -10.69 6.20
C PHE A 686 5.54 -12.08 5.57
N ASP A 687 4.53 -12.89 5.85
CA ASP A 687 4.39 -14.20 5.23
C ASP A 687 4.18 -14.11 3.71
N LEU A 688 3.30 -13.22 3.24
CA LEU A 688 3.17 -12.96 1.81
C LEU A 688 4.39 -12.26 1.20
N LEU A 689 5.10 -11.43 1.96
CA LEU A 689 6.37 -10.87 1.50
C LEU A 689 7.35 -12.01 1.16
N MET A 690 7.50 -13.02 2.02
CA MET A 690 8.39 -14.16 1.74
C MET A 690 7.94 -14.95 0.51
N ASN A 691 6.64 -15.07 0.25
CA ASN A 691 6.14 -15.63 -1.02
C ASN A 691 6.61 -14.85 -2.25
N VAL A 692 6.77 -13.54 -2.12
CA VAL A 692 7.07 -12.64 -3.23
C VAL A 692 8.57 -12.52 -3.45
N VAL A 693 9.36 -12.34 -2.39
CA VAL A 693 10.79 -12.03 -2.50
C VAL A 693 11.71 -13.24 -2.45
N THR A 694 11.28 -14.35 -1.85
CA THR A 694 12.09 -15.56 -1.69
C THR A 694 11.26 -16.82 -1.98
N THR A 695 11.77 -17.99 -1.57
CA THR A 695 11.01 -19.26 -1.60
C THR A 695 10.46 -19.63 -0.21
N GLY A 696 10.59 -18.72 0.74
CA GLY A 696 10.35 -18.97 2.15
C GLY A 696 8.92 -18.70 2.62
N LYS A 697 8.76 -18.70 3.94
CA LYS A 697 7.50 -18.48 4.64
C LYS A 697 7.72 -18.14 6.10
N GLN A 698 6.73 -17.50 6.71
CA GLN A 698 6.63 -17.45 8.16
C GLN A 698 5.91 -18.72 8.64
N ARG A 699 6.44 -19.37 9.68
CA ARG A 699 6.03 -20.71 10.10
C ARG A 699 5.22 -20.69 11.39
N THR A 700 4.23 -21.56 11.50
CA THR A 700 3.61 -21.88 12.80
C THR A 700 4.56 -22.73 13.66
N GLU A 701 4.25 -22.90 14.94
CA GLU A 701 5.04 -23.78 15.82
C GLU A 701 5.09 -25.22 15.29
N GLU A 702 3.99 -25.75 14.74
CA GLU A 702 3.93 -27.08 14.18
C GLU A 702 4.83 -27.24 12.94
N GLU A 703 4.89 -26.22 12.09
CA GLU A 703 5.78 -26.19 10.94
C GLU A 703 7.25 -26.09 11.34
N TRP A 704 7.56 -25.27 12.35
CA TRP A 704 8.89 -25.20 12.97
C TRP A 704 9.31 -26.56 13.52
N LYS A 705 8.45 -27.19 14.32
CA LYS A 705 8.69 -28.53 14.89
C LYS A 705 8.99 -29.55 13.80
N LYS A 706 8.20 -29.56 12.72
CA LYS A 706 8.40 -30.49 11.59
C LYS A 706 9.81 -30.39 11.00
N ILE A 707 10.29 -29.19 10.69
CA ILE A 707 11.63 -29.03 10.11
C ILE A 707 12.75 -29.33 11.11
N PHE A 708 12.53 -29.13 12.41
CA PHE A 708 13.47 -29.54 13.45
C PHE A 708 13.59 -31.07 13.53
N ASP A 709 12.45 -31.77 13.55
CA ASP A 709 12.40 -33.24 13.59
C ASP A 709 13.07 -33.84 12.34
N GLU A 710 12.79 -33.31 11.15
CA GLU A 710 13.39 -33.76 9.87
C GLU A 710 14.90 -33.47 9.76
N ALA A 711 15.37 -32.40 10.42
CA ALA A 711 16.79 -32.09 10.57
C ALA A 711 17.47 -32.94 11.68
N GLY A 712 16.68 -33.71 12.44
CA GLY A 712 17.14 -34.66 13.45
C GLY A 712 17.42 -34.04 14.81
N PHE A 713 16.85 -32.89 15.15
CA PHE A 713 16.93 -32.33 16.50
C PHE A 713 15.94 -33.02 17.44
N SER A 714 16.28 -33.15 18.73
CA SER A 714 15.47 -33.92 19.68
C SER A 714 14.57 -33.08 20.58
N ARG A 715 14.88 -31.79 20.72
CA ARG A 715 14.15 -30.86 21.61
C ARG A 715 14.23 -29.44 21.08
N TYR A 716 13.17 -28.66 21.29
CA TYR A 716 13.18 -27.22 21.08
C TYR A 716 12.45 -26.48 22.21
N THR A 717 12.69 -25.18 22.33
CA THR A 717 11.91 -24.26 23.17
C THR A 717 11.63 -22.98 22.38
N ILE A 718 10.42 -22.44 22.48
CA ILE A 718 10.04 -21.16 21.88
C ILE A 718 9.74 -20.18 23.01
N ALA A 719 10.31 -18.99 22.94
CA ALA A 719 9.96 -17.87 23.82
C ALA A 719 9.58 -16.65 22.95
N PRO A 720 8.36 -16.10 23.10
CA PRO A 720 7.99 -14.88 22.37
C PRO A 720 8.87 -13.73 22.85
N VAL A 721 9.35 -12.89 21.93
CA VAL A 721 10.02 -11.61 22.23
C VAL A 721 8.99 -10.50 22.02
N PRO A 722 8.95 -9.43 22.85
CA PRO A 722 8.11 -8.28 22.56
C PRO A 722 8.25 -7.83 21.09
N GLY A 723 7.13 -7.76 20.37
CA GLY A 723 7.09 -7.50 18.94
C GLY A 723 6.79 -8.75 18.10
N LEU A 724 7.35 -8.80 16.89
CA LEU A 724 7.01 -9.80 15.86
C LEU A 724 7.71 -11.16 15.98
N ARG A 725 8.77 -11.24 16.77
CA ARG A 725 9.75 -12.33 16.69
C ARG A 725 9.69 -13.21 17.92
N SER A 726 10.15 -14.44 17.76
CA SER A 726 10.38 -15.36 18.86
C SER A 726 11.85 -15.77 18.88
N VAL A 727 12.35 -16.12 20.06
CA VAL A 727 13.60 -16.86 20.19
C VAL A 727 13.27 -18.35 20.26
N ILE A 728 13.87 -19.12 19.36
CA ILE A 728 13.75 -20.57 19.33
C ILE A 728 15.12 -21.16 19.65
N GLN A 729 15.19 -22.02 20.66
CA GLN A 729 16.39 -22.83 20.92
C GLN A 729 16.13 -24.26 20.46
N VAL A 730 17.05 -24.82 19.68
CA VAL A 730 16.94 -26.18 19.14
C VAL A 730 18.17 -27.00 19.55
N PHE A 731 17.97 -28.22 20.03
CA PHE A 731 18.99 -29.06 20.67
C PHE A 731 19.17 -30.41 19.92
N PRO A 732 20.43 -30.83 19.65
CA PRO A 732 20.77 -31.93 18.73
C PRO A 732 20.41 -33.33 19.23
#